data_AF-A0A2L0HAU3-F1
#
_entry.id   AF-A0A2L0HAU3-F1
#
_cell.length_a   1.000
_cell.length_b   1.000
_cell.length_c   1.000
_cell.angle_alpha   90.00
_cell.angle_beta   90.00
_cell.angle_gamma   90.00
#
_symmetry.space_group_name_H-M   'P 1'
#
loop_
_entity.id
_entity.type
_entity.pdbx_description
1 polymer ?
#
loop_
_entity_poly.entity_id
_entity_poly.type
_entity_poly.pdbx_seq_one_letter_code
_entity_poly.pdbx_strand_id
1 'polypeptide(L)'
;MSIAAEIQGKIDSAVADGDEEALQKLLHDLYEPAEQTDKPFDAAIQLRPEIKREIAEVALESDAAMNWANRIGRATRWLAYRRKTAGGFDGLRIVEEGDSWFQYPLLLDDIIDQLGRDEDKAIFSLSGAGDLLGDMAARREYLEALEQTAAQVMLLSGGGNDVLGGGRFASFLLPYSEGKTAKDLLNMPLFEAELRRATEAYRRILTEVRQRFPAVRVFGHAYDVPHPQNGGRWIGNPLAERGIPLDMGRSFIEVVLDRFAGHLLELQGEFTNFRFVDLRGKVDRGRTSWFDELHPKNQGYGRAAQAFRDAIGEMAAEGALEFATSARSGASIPMTRMAPGVSLPALETAGRVIVLDPGHGGAAPPTKVGGSSWNNAIGPNGTLEKTLTFDVAARVKAVLESHGHQVFLTRSGDVNPSLADRTAVARNRDAAVFVSIHFNASTGHNAQGTETFIHPTHTAASRRLCLAVQRAMVAELGLNDRNAGHPGGIKEGAFGVINGSSHSASTAAVLHEVSFLDRADEEQKLTTPAYKDRIARALASGVETYLGVGVESLVFEAASDEIGDAIELGALEAGQSVPVYLGAAEAATGGWVGGHALPVEAHVMGDGHDLGLARQIAESLARDLSAGAEGGGNDLYEFASVDPRPGFNVSNMGRNVEADTGALGAIFAGVESAGFDMARYEAFIRSLGLDHFVPAEFLFLGNGNAPGGSCSRKNGLPPEHLWSNIARTARMLDEVRKRLGAPIRILSCYRNSAYNTCVGGEPNSLHMQFKAVDWHCDSGSVGEWHQVALEVRRSNPEFAGGIGRYPSRGFIHVDTRGSNADWAG
;
A
#
# COMPACT_ATOMS: atom_id res chain seq x y z
N MET A 1 29.56 -7.07 -2.19
CA MET A 1 28.70 -5.91 -2.55
C MET A 1 27.32 -6.20 -2.01
N SER A 2 26.44 -5.21 -1.87
CA SER A 2 25.02 -5.49 -1.55
C SER A 2 24.33 -6.11 -2.76
N ILE A 3 23.28 -6.90 -2.54
CA ILE A 3 22.48 -7.49 -3.62
C ILE A 3 21.91 -6.41 -4.57
N ALA A 4 21.49 -5.26 -4.03
CA ALA A 4 21.06 -4.10 -4.81
C ALA A 4 22.15 -3.53 -5.74
N ALA A 5 23.41 -3.48 -5.28
CA ALA A 5 24.52 -3.01 -6.09
C ALA A 5 24.95 -4.04 -7.15
N GLU A 6 24.80 -5.34 -6.86
CA GLU A 6 25.02 -6.41 -7.84
C GLU A 6 23.94 -6.41 -8.93
N ILE A 7 22.66 -6.29 -8.55
CA ILE A 7 21.53 -6.18 -9.50
C ILE A 7 21.72 -4.94 -10.40
N GLN A 8 22.05 -3.78 -9.81
CA GLN A 8 22.33 -2.58 -10.61
C GLN A 8 23.51 -2.80 -11.56
N GLY A 9 24.61 -3.42 -11.11
CA GLY A 9 25.75 -3.73 -11.98
C GLY A 9 25.41 -4.68 -13.14
N LYS A 10 24.47 -5.61 -12.95
CA LYS A 10 23.96 -6.47 -14.02
C LYS A 10 23.11 -5.69 -15.04
N ILE A 11 22.23 -4.79 -14.57
CA ILE A 11 21.47 -3.88 -15.44
C ILE A 11 22.43 -2.99 -16.24
N ASP A 12 23.39 -2.35 -15.57
CA ASP A 12 24.35 -1.43 -16.20
C ASP A 12 25.21 -2.13 -17.28
N SER A 13 25.64 -3.37 -17.03
CA SER A 13 26.39 -4.17 -18.02
C SER A 13 25.52 -4.51 -19.22
N ALA A 14 24.33 -5.10 -19.00
CA ALA A 14 23.42 -5.48 -20.07
C ALA A 14 23.04 -4.28 -20.95
N VAL A 15 22.78 -3.13 -20.33
CA VAL A 15 22.54 -1.85 -21.01
C VAL A 15 23.75 -1.39 -21.84
N ALA A 16 24.96 -1.43 -21.27
CA ALA A 16 26.19 -1.07 -21.98
C ALA A 16 26.43 -1.96 -23.21
N ASP A 17 26.35 -3.28 -23.01
CA ASP A 17 26.59 -4.31 -24.01
C ASP A 17 25.48 -4.37 -25.08
N GLY A 18 24.28 -3.86 -24.77
CA GLY A 18 23.10 -3.90 -25.65
C GLY A 18 22.31 -5.21 -25.57
N ASP A 19 22.49 -5.94 -24.47
CA ASP A 19 22.01 -7.31 -24.25
C ASP A 19 20.63 -7.33 -23.58
N GLU A 20 19.59 -7.45 -24.41
CA GLU A 20 18.20 -7.58 -23.95
C GLU A 20 17.94 -8.96 -23.32
N GLU A 21 18.63 -10.02 -23.76
CA GLU A 21 18.49 -11.36 -23.19
C GLU A 21 19.02 -11.39 -21.75
N ALA A 22 20.10 -10.66 -21.44
CA ALA A 22 20.60 -10.50 -20.08
C ALA A 22 19.63 -9.75 -19.16
N LEU A 23 18.90 -8.74 -19.66
CA LEU A 23 17.85 -8.06 -18.89
C LEU A 23 16.65 -8.99 -18.63
N GLN A 24 16.19 -9.73 -19.64
CA GLN A 24 15.12 -10.71 -19.51
C GLN A 24 15.51 -11.88 -18.59
N LYS A 25 16.76 -12.33 -18.65
CA LYS A 25 17.28 -13.34 -17.73
C LYS A 25 17.37 -12.80 -16.30
N LEU A 26 17.89 -11.59 -16.10
CA LEU A 26 17.95 -10.96 -14.77
C LEU A 26 16.55 -10.82 -14.17
N LEU A 27 15.57 -10.48 -14.99
CA LEU A 27 14.17 -10.45 -14.60
C LEU A 27 13.68 -11.83 -14.14
N HIS A 28 13.86 -12.88 -14.95
CA HIS A 28 13.48 -14.24 -14.58
C HIS A 28 14.24 -14.78 -13.35
N ASP A 29 15.49 -14.37 -13.14
CA ASP A 29 16.30 -14.73 -11.97
C ASP A 29 15.80 -14.04 -10.69
N LEU A 30 15.22 -12.85 -10.79
CA LEU A 30 14.74 -12.07 -9.63
C LEU A 30 13.29 -12.36 -9.26
N TYR A 31 12.43 -12.63 -10.24
CA TYR A 31 10.98 -12.76 -10.05
C TYR A 31 10.45 -14.13 -10.51
N GLU A 32 9.34 -14.53 -9.92
CA GLU A 32 8.58 -15.74 -10.28
C GLU A 32 7.07 -15.49 -10.24
N PRO A 33 6.26 -16.27 -10.97
CA PRO A 33 4.83 -16.32 -10.72
C PRO A 33 4.53 -16.79 -9.30
N ALA A 34 3.52 -16.22 -8.62
CA ALA A 34 3.11 -16.74 -7.32
C ALA A 34 2.44 -18.12 -7.46
N GLU A 35 2.86 -19.10 -6.66
CA GLU A 35 2.37 -20.49 -6.76
C GLU A 35 0.92 -20.70 -6.28
N GLN A 36 0.26 -19.67 -5.73
CA GLN A 36 -1.15 -19.71 -5.35
C GLN A 36 -1.91 -18.53 -5.94
N THR A 37 -2.88 -18.81 -6.79
CA THR A 37 -3.94 -17.87 -7.22
C THR A 37 -5.26 -18.15 -6.50
N ASP A 38 -5.18 -18.75 -5.30
CA ASP A 38 -6.34 -19.28 -4.54
C ASP A 38 -7.00 -18.23 -3.62
N LYS A 39 -6.51 -16.99 -3.63
CA LYS A 39 -7.21 -15.83 -3.08
C LYS A 39 -7.60 -14.88 -4.21
N PRO A 40 -8.79 -14.22 -4.13
CA PRO A 40 -8.89 -12.93 -4.79
C PRO A 40 -7.79 -12.02 -4.21
N PHE A 41 -7.09 -11.29 -5.08
CA PHE A 41 -6.02 -10.34 -4.75
C PHE A 41 -4.60 -10.92 -4.45
N ASP A 42 -4.21 -12.08 -5.01
CA ASP A 42 -2.79 -12.55 -5.06
C ASP A 42 -2.11 -12.28 -6.46
N ALA A 43 -0.77 -12.09 -6.51
CA ALA A 43 -0.02 -11.51 -7.65
C ALA A 43 0.44 -12.47 -8.73
N ALA A 44 0.42 -11.98 -9.98
CA ALA A 44 1.02 -12.66 -11.12
C ALA A 44 2.55 -12.77 -11.03
N ILE A 45 3.25 -11.97 -10.20
CA ILE A 45 4.69 -12.11 -9.92
C ILE A 45 5.07 -11.66 -8.51
N GLN A 46 6.08 -12.32 -7.94
CA GLN A 46 6.76 -11.93 -6.69
C GLN A 46 8.29 -12.03 -6.84
N LEU A 47 9.06 -11.35 -5.98
CA LEU A 47 10.50 -11.68 -5.84
C LEU A 47 10.64 -13.16 -5.42
N ARG A 48 11.61 -13.86 -6.01
CA ARG A 48 11.86 -15.28 -5.67
C ARG A 48 12.17 -15.44 -4.18
N PRO A 49 11.65 -16.49 -3.51
CA PRO A 49 11.89 -16.76 -2.09
C PRO A 49 13.36 -16.74 -1.67
N GLU A 50 14.29 -17.12 -2.55
CA GLU A 50 15.74 -17.05 -2.33
C GLU A 50 16.23 -15.60 -2.24
N ILE A 51 15.79 -14.76 -3.18
CA ILE A 51 16.11 -13.33 -3.23
C ILE A 51 15.46 -12.60 -2.03
N LYS A 52 14.20 -12.93 -1.70
CA LYS A 52 13.53 -12.45 -0.47
C LYS A 52 14.34 -12.83 0.79
N ARG A 53 14.80 -14.08 0.89
CA ARG A 53 15.63 -14.57 2.01
C ARG A 53 17.00 -13.90 2.11
N GLU A 54 17.62 -13.51 0.99
CA GLU A 54 18.89 -12.76 1.00
C GLU A 54 18.74 -11.26 1.32
N ILE A 55 17.55 -10.70 1.10
CA ILE A 55 17.18 -9.31 1.45
C ILE A 55 16.71 -9.20 2.91
N ALA A 56 16.57 -10.31 3.64
CA ALA A 56 15.85 -10.43 4.91
C ALA A 56 16.45 -9.67 6.12
N GLU A 57 16.28 -8.34 6.14
CA GLU A 57 16.04 -7.53 7.33
C GLU A 57 15.29 -6.23 6.93
N VAL A 58 14.17 -5.94 7.61
CA VAL A 58 13.32 -4.73 7.44
C VAL A 58 12.43 -4.73 6.18
N ALA A 59 11.39 -3.90 6.20
CA ALA A 59 10.27 -3.82 5.25
C ALA A 59 10.61 -3.25 3.85
N LEU A 60 11.75 -3.65 3.27
CA LEU A 60 12.21 -3.21 1.94
C LEU A 60 11.65 -4.04 0.76
N GLU A 61 10.94 -5.15 1.02
CA GLU A 61 10.61 -6.15 -0.01
C GLU A 61 9.84 -5.57 -1.21
N SER A 62 8.82 -4.75 -0.97
CA SER A 62 7.97 -4.22 -2.05
C SER A 62 8.64 -3.07 -2.83
N ASP A 63 9.29 -2.16 -2.11
CA ASP A 63 9.91 -0.98 -2.72
C ASP A 63 11.15 -1.37 -3.53
N ALA A 64 11.96 -2.32 -3.04
CA ALA A 64 13.08 -2.87 -3.82
C ALA A 64 12.59 -3.63 -5.06
N ALA A 65 11.54 -4.44 -4.93
CA ALA A 65 10.92 -5.16 -6.04
C ALA A 65 10.39 -4.22 -7.13
N MET A 66 9.62 -3.19 -6.77
CA MET A 66 9.09 -2.22 -7.75
C MET A 66 10.20 -1.34 -8.35
N ASN A 67 11.21 -0.94 -7.56
CA ASN A 67 12.33 -0.16 -8.08
C ASN A 67 13.18 -0.94 -9.09
N TRP A 68 13.46 -2.22 -8.86
CA TRP A 68 14.17 -3.04 -9.86
C TRP A 68 13.31 -3.34 -11.08
N ALA A 69 12.01 -3.61 -10.92
CA ALA A 69 11.08 -3.81 -12.02
C ALA A 69 10.98 -2.55 -12.93
N ASN A 70 10.84 -1.37 -12.32
CA ASN A 70 10.87 -0.08 -13.04
C ASN A 70 12.21 0.14 -13.77
N ARG A 71 13.35 -0.18 -13.15
CA ARG A 71 14.68 -0.03 -13.77
C ARG A 71 14.89 -1.00 -14.94
N ILE A 72 14.47 -2.25 -14.80
CA ILE A 72 14.56 -3.25 -15.87
C ILE A 72 13.65 -2.87 -17.04
N GLY A 73 12.39 -2.48 -16.78
CA GLY A 73 11.47 -1.99 -17.81
C GLY A 73 12.03 -0.80 -18.60
N ARG A 74 12.50 0.23 -17.88
CA ARG A 74 13.14 1.41 -18.49
C ARG A 74 14.38 1.05 -19.31
N ALA A 75 15.24 0.17 -18.79
CA ALA A 75 16.43 -0.32 -19.49
C ALA A 75 16.10 -1.07 -20.78
N THR A 76 15.10 -1.96 -20.76
CA THR A 76 14.61 -2.68 -21.96
C THR A 76 14.11 -1.70 -23.02
N ARG A 77 13.32 -0.69 -22.63
CA ARG A 77 12.85 0.35 -23.56
C ARG A 77 13.98 1.21 -24.12
N TRP A 78 15.04 1.50 -23.35
CA TRP A 78 16.25 2.16 -23.88
C TRP A 78 16.97 1.30 -24.93
N LEU A 79 17.04 -0.02 -24.74
CA LEU A 79 17.61 -0.92 -25.76
C LEU A 79 16.75 -0.95 -27.04
N ALA A 80 15.42 -0.97 -26.91
CA ALA A 80 14.50 -0.86 -28.05
C ALA A 80 14.68 0.46 -28.80
N TYR A 81 14.76 1.60 -28.09
CA TYR A 81 15.05 2.92 -28.67
C TYR A 81 16.39 2.94 -29.43
N ARG A 82 17.46 2.43 -28.80
CA ARG A 82 18.81 2.33 -29.38
C ARG A 82 18.79 1.49 -30.66
N ARG A 83 18.11 0.33 -30.65
CA ARG A 83 17.94 -0.56 -31.81
C ARG A 83 17.24 0.16 -32.97
N LYS A 84 16.14 0.85 -32.68
CA LYS A 84 15.33 1.58 -33.68
C LYS A 84 16.07 2.78 -34.28
N THR A 85 16.92 3.46 -33.49
CA THR A 85 17.63 4.68 -33.91
C THR A 85 19.02 4.45 -34.53
N ALA A 86 19.65 3.29 -34.31
CA ALA A 86 21.00 2.98 -34.75
C ALA A 86 21.25 3.13 -36.27
N GLY A 87 20.22 2.98 -37.10
CA GLY A 87 20.30 3.05 -38.57
C GLY A 87 20.09 4.44 -39.19
N GLY A 88 19.87 5.50 -38.40
CA GLY A 88 19.50 6.82 -38.92
C GLY A 88 18.00 7.02 -39.07
N PHE A 89 17.26 6.77 -37.98
CA PHE A 89 15.80 6.87 -37.91
C PHE A 89 15.26 8.27 -38.24
N ASP A 90 14.34 8.33 -39.20
CA ASP A 90 13.69 9.50 -39.80
C ASP A 90 12.24 9.74 -39.32
N GLY A 91 11.68 8.79 -38.57
CA GLY A 91 10.39 8.93 -37.89
C GLY A 91 10.41 9.86 -36.67
N LEU A 92 9.32 9.83 -35.91
CA LEU A 92 9.08 10.69 -34.76
C LEU A 92 9.87 10.21 -33.53
N ARG A 93 10.77 11.04 -33.02
CA ARG A 93 11.44 10.79 -31.74
C ARG A 93 10.62 11.39 -30.61
N ILE A 94 10.36 10.56 -29.61
CA ILE A 94 9.51 10.83 -28.47
C ILE A 94 10.35 10.66 -27.20
N VAL A 95 10.24 11.60 -26.26
CA VAL A 95 10.56 11.35 -24.85
C VAL A 95 9.26 11.13 -24.11
N GLU A 96 9.19 10.19 -23.19
CA GLU A 96 8.05 10.03 -22.28
C GLU A 96 8.52 10.10 -20.83
N GLU A 97 7.67 10.69 -19.98
CA GLU A 97 7.84 10.85 -18.53
C GLU A 97 6.45 10.66 -17.91
N GLY A 98 6.34 9.94 -16.79
CA GLY A 98 5.03 9.65 -16.22
C GLY A 98 4.93 8.45 -15.29
N ASP A 99 3.68 8.11 -14.97
CA ASP A 99 3.29 7.14 -13.96
C ASP A 99 2.95 5.74 -14.53
N SER A 100 2.17 4.95 -13.80
CA SER A 100 1.84 3.56 -14.13
C SER A 100 0.96 3.38 -15.37
N TRP A 101 0.40 4.45 -15.95
CA TRP A 101 -0.25 4.37 -17.28
C TRP A 101 0.76 4.40 -18.44
N PHE A 102 1.99 4.85 -18.19
CA PHE A 102 3.10 4.84 -19.15
C PHE A 102 4.20 3.84 -18.80
N GLN A 103 4.31 3.38 -17.56
CA GLN A 103 5.16 2.25 -17.19
C GLN A 103 4.46 1.35 -16.17
N TYR A 104 3.72 0.36 -16.66
CA TYR A 104 3.24 -0.77 -15.86
C TYR A 104 4.20 -1.95 -16.03
N PRO A 105 5.14 -2.19 -15.10
CA PRO A 105 6.22 -3.12 -15.35
C PRO A 105 5.71 -4.59 -15.38
N LEU A 106 6.26 -5.36 -16.33
CA LEU A 106 6.31 -6.83 -16.40
C LEU A 106 5.03 -7.59 -16.80
N LEU A 107 3.83 -7.04 -16.58
CA LEU A 107 2.57 -7.80 -16.73
C LEU A 107 1.62 -7.28 -17.82
N LEU A 108 1.74 -6.02 -18.22
CA LEU A 108 0.80 -5.36 -19.12
C LEU A 108 1.55 -4.63 -20.24
N ASP A 109 1.00 -4.70 -21.45
CA ASP A 109 1.40 -3.82 -22.55
C ASP A 109 0.73 -2.45 -22.34
N ASP A 110 1.43 -1.53 -21.68
CA ASP A 110 0.93 -0.18 -21.44
C ASP A 110 0.98 0.72 -22.68
N ILE A 111 0.62 1.99 -22.53
CA ILE A 111 0.55 2.96 -23.64
C ILE A 111 1.88 3.06 -24.39
N ILE A 112 3.02 3.00 -23.69
CA ILE A 112 4.34 3.18 -24.28
C ILE A 112 4.77 1.92 -25.04
N ASP A 113 4.49 0.73 -24.52
CA ASP A 113 4.77 -0.52 -25.24
C ASP A 113 3.88 -0.67 -26.49
N GLN A 114 2.62 -0.24 -26.40
CA GLN A 114 1.70 -0.19 -27.54
C GLN A 114 2.16 0.80 -28.62
N LEU A 115 2.62 2.00 -28.25
CA LEU A 115 3.14 3.01 -29.19
C LEU A 115 4.54 2.68 -29.72
N GLY A 116 5.38 2.00 -28.93
CA GLY A 116 6.76 1.64 -29.32
C GLY A 116 6.83 0.65 -30.48
N ARG A 117 5.76 -0.13 -30.68
CA ARG A 117 5.55 -1.04 -31.82
C ARG A 117 5.33 -0.31 -33.14
N ASP A 118 4.79 0.91 -33.13
CA ASP A 118 4.55 1.69 -34.35
C ASP A 118 5.88 2.00 -35.05
N GLU A 119 6.10 1.53 -36.27
CA GLU A 119 7.41 1.63 -36.96
C GLU A 119 7.95 3.07 -37.06
N ASP A 120 7.06 4.06 -37.17
CA ASP A 120 7.34 5.49 -37.31
C ASP A 120 7.67 6.22 -36.00
N LYS A 121 7.68 5.55 -34.83
CA LYS A 121 7.91 6.18 -33.51
C LYS A 121 9.07 5.54 -32.74
N ALA A 122 10.03 6.32 -32.28
CA ALA A 122 11.09 5.88 -31.36
C ALA A 122 10.93 6.60 -30.02
N ILE A 123 10.66 5.84 -28.95
CA ILE A 123 10.31 6.38 -27.63
C ILE A 123 11.45 6.16 -26.65
N PHE A 124 11.93 7.22 -26.01
CA PHE A 124 12.93 7.20 -24.95
C PHE A 124 12.23 7.37 -23.59
N SER A 125 12.28 6.32 -22.78
CA SER A 125 11.49 6.21 -21.54
C SER A 125 12.15 6.81 -20.31
N LEU A 126 11.38 7.59 -19.55
CA LEU A 126 11.72 8.07 -18.21
C LEU A 126 10.69 7.68 -17.14
N SER A 127 9.51 7.15 -17.51
CA SER A 127 8.45 6.81 -16.56
C SER A 127 8.85 5.86 -15.44
N GLY A 128 8.03 5.86 -14.39
CA GLY A 128 8.10 4.96 -13.24
C GLY A 128 6.71 4.75 -12.62
N ALA A 129 6.32 3.49 -12.42
CA ALA A 129 5.10 3.19 -11.68
C ALA A 129 5.16 3.83 -10.29
N GLY A 130 4.20 4.70 -9.98
CA GLY A 130 4.11 5.45 -8.72
C GLY A 130 4.45 6.95 -8.83
N ASP A 131 5.11 7.40 -9.92
CA ASP A 131 5.59 8.78 -10.00
C ASP A 131 4.50 9.85 -9.88
N LEU A 132 4.86 10.97 -9.23
CA LEU A 132 4.02 12.15 -9.02
C LEU A 132 4.51 13.32 -9.89
N LEU A 133 3.59 14.15 -10.38
CA LEU A 133 3.93 15.31 -11.23
C LEU A 133 4.90 16.28 -10.54
N GLY A 134 4.75 16.45 -9.23
CA GLY A 134 5.62 17.29 -8.42
C GLY A 134 7.09 16.82 -8.44
N ASP A 135 7.30 15.50 -8.51
CA ASP A 135 8.62 14.89 -8.50
C ASP A 135 9.25 14.96 -9.88
N MET A 136 8.51 14.64 -10.95
CA MET A 136 8.96 14.87 -12.34
C MET A 136 9.40 16.33 -12.54
N ALA A 137 8.58 17.28 -12.08
CA ALA A 137 8.87 18.71 -12.16
C ALA A 137 10.08 19.15 -11.30
N ALA A 138 10.48 18.36 -10.29
CA ALA A 138 11.70 18.58 -9.52
C ALA A 138 12.92 17.97 -10.23
N ARG A 139 12.89 16.67 -10.53
CA ARG A 139 13.98 15.88 -11.12
C ARG A 139 14.42 16.40 -12.49
N ARG A 140 13.48 16.82 -13.34
CA ARG A 140 13.71 17.40 -14.68
C ARG A 140 14.47 16.50 -15.66
N GLU A 141 14.40 15.18 -15.49
CA GLU A 141 15.09 14.19 -16.35
C GLU A 141 14.71 14.38 -17.83
N TYR A 142 13.44 14.70 -18.11
CA TYR A 142 12.95 15.07 -19.45
C TYR A 142 13.76 16.18 -20.15
N LEU A 143 14.35 17.16 -19.43
CA LEU A 143 15.12 18.23 -20.08
C LEU A 143 16.40 17.72 -20.72
N GLU A 144 17.10 16.79 -20.06
CA GLU A 144 18.31 16.19 -20.62
C GLU A 144 17.96 15.17 -21.71
N ALA A 145 16.92 14.35 -21.51
CA ALA A 145 16.47 13.40 -22.53
C ALA A 145 16.03 14.10 -23.83
N LEU A 146 15.28 15.21 -23.75
CA LEU A 146 14.88 16.00 -24.93
C LEU A 146 16.10 16.55 -25.69
N GLU A 147 17.15 16.97 -24.98
CA GLU A 147 18.38 17.46 -25.60
C GLU A 147 19.20 16.34 -26.26
N GLN A 148 19.38 15.21 -25.57
CA GLN A 148 20.16 14.06 -26.06
C GLN A 148 19.49 13.35 -27.25
N THR A 149 18.16 13.21 -27.23
CA THR A 149 17.40 12.51 -28.29
C THR A 149 17.07 13.41 -29.49
N ALA A 150 17.07 14.74 -29.28
CA ALA A 150 16.46 15.71 -30.18
C ALA A 150 15.03 15.31 -30.58
N ALA A 151 14.22 14.91 -29.58
CA ALA A 151 12.83 14.54 -29.77
C ALA A 151 11.95 15.71 -30.25
N GLN A 152 10.91 15.38 -31.02
CA GLN A 152 9.89 16.33 -31.48
C GLN A 152 8.70 16.37 -30.52
N VAL A 153 8.48 15.26 -29.81
CA VAL A 153 7.33 15.07 -28.91
C VAL A 153 7.81 14.68 -27.52
N MET A 154 7.12 15.23 -26.52
CA MET A 154 7.14 14.73 -25.15
C MET A 154 5.74 14.16 -24.85
N LEU A 155 5.67 12.95 -24.32
CA LEU A 155 4.46 12.43 -23.67
C LEU A 155 4.60 12.67 -22.16
N LEU A 156 3.51 13.04 -21.50
CA LEU A 156 3.46 13.27 -20.07
C LEU A 156 2.25 12.56 -19.46
N SER A 157 2.48 11.57 -18.60
CA SER A 157 1.44 10.99 -17.76
C SER A 157 1.59 11.50 -16.32
N GLY A 158 0.49 11.66 -15.62
CA GLY A 158 0.52 12.19 -14.25
C GLY A 158 -0.78 12.89 -13.85
N GLY A 159 -1.03 12.95 -12.54
CA GLY A 159 -2.27 13.45 -11.95
C GLY A 159 -3.15 12.34 -11.40
N GLY A 160 -2.99 11.11 -11.89
CA GLY A 160 -3.66 9.93 -11.35
C GLY A 160 -3.18 9.62 -9.93
N ASN A 161 -1.88 9.44 -9.73
CA ASN A 161 -1.31 9.21 -8.40
C ASN A 161 -1.40 10.44 -7.48
N ASP A 162 -1.28 11.65 -8.03
CA ASP A 162 -1.41 12.91 -7.27
C ASP A 162 -2.78 13.07 -6.58
N VAL A 163 -3.82 12.41 -7.12
CA VAL A 163 -5.22 12.48 -6.65
C VAL A 163 -5.71 11.16 -6.05
N LEU A 164 -5.46 10.02 -6.70
CA LEU A 164 -5.97 8.70 -6.31
C LEU A 164 -4.94 7.83 -5.58
N GLY A 165 -3.65 8.11 -5.73
CA GLY A 165 -2.55 7.37 -5.11
C GLY A 165 -2.43 7.57 -3.59
N GLY A 166 -1.72 6.68 -2.91
CA GLY A 166 -1.28 6.86 -1.52
C GLY A 166 -2.37 7.14 -0.47
N GLY A 167 -3.62 6.74 -0.71
CA GLY A 167 -4.76 7.05 0.17
C GLY A 167 -5.28 8.49 0.08
N ARG A 168 -4.77 9.30 -0.86
CA ARG A 168 -5.18 10.71 -1.07
C ARG A 168 -6.67 10.82 -1.40
N PHE A 169 -7.22 9.90 -2.20
CA PHE A 169 -8.65 9.88 -2.51
C PHE A 169 -9.52 9.82 -1.25
N ALA A 170 -9.16 8.99 -0.27
CA ALA A 170 -9.86 8.92 1.01
C ALA A 170 -9.86 10.28 1.74
N SER A 171 -8.78 11.08 1.64
CA SER A 171 -8.72 12.40 2.26
C SER A 171 -9.73 13.40 1.69
N PHE A 172 -10.17 13.22 0.43
CA PHE A 172 -11.15 14.10 -0.23
C PHE A 172 -12.60 13.69 -0.01
N LEU A 173 -12.87 12.45 0.39
CA LEU A 173 -14.23 12.00 0.66
C LEU A 173 -14.79 12.63 1.95
N LEU A 174 -16.10 12.80 2.04
CA LEU A 174 -16.83 13.16 3.25
C LEU A 174 -17.65 11.94 3.74
N PRO A 175 -18.02 11.84 5.02
CA PRO A 175 -18.86 10.75 5.51
C PRO A 175 -20.18 10.69 4.73
N TYR A 176 -20.63 9.49 4.38
CA TYR A 176 -21.86 9.28 3.63
C TYR A 176 -23.08 9.89 4.33
N SER A 177 -23.98 10.46 3.54
CA SER A 177 -25.22 11.07 3.99
C SER A 177 -26.30 10.82 2.93
N GLU A 178 -27.45 10.31 3.35
CA GLU A 178 -28.52 9.90 2.45
C GLU A 178 -29.02 11.07 1.59
N GLY A 179 -29.25 10.81 0.29
CA GLY A 179 -29.69 11.82 -0.67
C GLY A 179 -28.60 12.80 -1.13
N LYS A 180 -27.33 12.62 -0.74
CA LYS A 180 -26.19 13.39 -1.25
C LYS A 180 -25.57 12.75 -2.50
N THR A 181 -25.18 13.60 -3.45
CA THR A 181 -24.47 13.15 -4.65
C THR A 181 -22.97 12.96 -4.38
N ALA A 182 -22.26 12.29 -5.27
CA ALA A 182 -20.79 12.18 -5.19
C ALA A 182 -20.09 13.55 -5.06
N LYS A 183 -20.61 14.59 -5.74
CA LYS A 183 -20.10 15.96 -5.65
C LYS A 183 -20.35 16.60 -4.28
N ASP A 184 -21.47 16.31 -3.63
CA ASP A 184 -21.78 16.82 -2.28
C ASP A 184 -20.94 16.12 -1.20
N LEU A 185 -20.50 14.90 -1.47
CA LEU A 185 -19.67 14.06 -0.61
C LEU A 185 -18.17 14.18 -0.92
N LEU A 186 -17.76 15.11 -1.77
CA LEU A 186 -16.36 15.51 -1.96
C LEU A 186 -16.07 16.80 -1.20
N ASN A 187 -14.95 16.79 -0.47
CA ASN A 187 -14.32 17.96 0.14
C ASN A 187 -13.68 18.82 -0.96
N MET A 188 -14.54 19.46 -1.76
CA MET A 188 -14.14 20.27 -2.91
C MET A 188 -13.04 21.29 -2.59
N PRO A 189 -13.04 22.04 -1.47
CA PRO A 189 -11.95 22.98 -1.16
C PRO A 189 -10.57 22.33 -1.03
N LEU A 190 -10.49 21.12 -0.46
CA LEU A 190 -9.24 20.36 -0.32
C LEU A 190 -8.83 19.75 -1.66
N PHE A 191 -9.76 19.10 -2.35
CA PHE A 191 -9.53 18.49 -3.66
C PHE A 191 -9.04 19.52 -4.71
N GLU A 192 -9.72 20.67 -4.80
CA GLU A 192 -9.33 21.79 -5.66
C GLU A 192 -7.95 22.36 -5.30
N ALA A 193 -7.48 22.21 -4.05
CA ALA A 193 -6.13 22.61 -3.66
C ALA A 193 -5.05 21.62 -4.12
N GLU A 194 -5.35 20.32 -4.19
CA GLU A 194 -4.48 19.31 -4.79
C GLU A 194 -4.46 19.42 -6.32
N LEU A 195 -5.61 19.61 -6.97
CA LEU A 195 -5.68 19.87 -8.41
C LEU A 195 -4.83 21.08 -8.80
N ARG A 196 -4.86 22.17 -8.02
CA ARG A 196 -3.97 23.32 -8.25
C ARG A 196 -2.48 22.99 -8.10
N ARG A 197 -2.09 22.09 -7.19
CA ARG A 197 -0.70 21.63 -7.07
C ARG A 197 -0.27 20.82 -8.29
N ALA A 198 -1.07 19.85 -8.73
CA ALA A 198 -0.81 19.07 -9.94
C ALA A 198 -0.76 19.95 -11.20
N THR A 199 -1.69 20.91 -11.33
CA THR A 199 -1.73 21.88 -12.44
C THR A 199 -0.49 22.77 -12.47
N GLU A 200 0.02 23.19 -11.30
CA GLU A 200 1.23 24.02 -11.22
C GLU A 200 2.49 23.23 -11.56
N ALA A 201 2.55 21.93 -11.23
CA ALA A 201 3.62 21.04 -11.68
C ALA A 201 3.62 20.89 -13.21
N TYR A 202 2.46 20.65 -13.83
CA TYR A 202 2.31 20.71 -15.29
C TYR A 202 2.76 22.07 -15.86
N ARG A 203 2.27 23.20 -15.31
CA ARG A 203 2.64 24.55 -15.76
C ARG A 203 4.15 24.76 -15.73
N ARG A 204 4.83 24.25 -14.69
CA ARG A 204 6.29 24.32 -14.57
C ARG A 204 6.99 23.50 -15.65
N ILE A 205 6.63 22.23 -15.84
CA ILE A 205 7.18 21.36 -16.90
C ILE A 205 6.98 21.99 -18.27
N LEU A 206 5.74 22.39 -18.60
CA LEU A 206 5.40 23.02 -19.89
C LEU A 206 6.14 24.34 -20.11
N THR A 207 6.35 25.14 -19.07
CA THR A 207 7.15 26.37 -19.13
C THR A 207 8.61 26.08 -19.42
N GLU A 208 9.23 25.13 -18.72
CA GLU A 208 10.64 24.79 -18.87
C GLU A 208 10.91 24.15 -20.26
N VAL A 209 10.04 23.23 -20.71
CA VAL A 209 10.09 22.65 -22.06
C VAL A 209 9.90 23.72 -23.12
N ARG A 210 8.89 24.60 -23.01
CA ARG A 210 8.67 25.68 -24.00
C ARG A 210 9.84 26.66 -24.07
N GLN A 211 10.50 26.94 -22.95
CA GLN A 211 11.65 27.86 -22.89
C GLN A 211 12.92 27.27 -23.52
N ARG A 212 13.21 25.98 -23.29
CA ARG A 212 14.45 25.33 -23.77
C ARG A 212 14.27 24.67 -25.15
N PHE A 213 13.08 24.16 -25.44
CA PHE A 213 12.74 23.39 -26.65
C PHE A 213 11.40 23.84 -27.27
N PRO A 214 11.28 25.09 -27.79
CA PRO A 214 10.02 25.65 -28.28
C PRO A 214 9.37 24.90 -29.48
N ALA A 215 10.12 24.03 -30.15
CA ALA A 215 9.62 23.17 -31.21
C ALA A 215 8.95 21.88 -30.68
N VAL A 216 9.24 21.46 -29.44
CA VAL A 216 8.67 20.23 -28.86
C VAL A 216 7.18 20.42 -28.60
N ARG A 217 6.39 19.38 -28.90
CA ARG A 217 4.97 19.28 -28.55
C ARG A 217 4.79 18.31 -27.39
N VAL A 218 4.04 18.74 -26.38
CA VAL A 218 3.81 17.96 -25.17
C VAL A 218 2.37 17.43 -25.18
N PHE A 219 2.19 16.12 -25.06
CA PHE A 219 0.87 15.49 -24.95
C PHE A 219 0.68 15.01 -23.51
N GLY A 220 -0.24 15.64 -22.79
CA GLY A 220 -0.64 15.23 -21.44
C GLY A 220 -2.01 14.59 -21.45
N HIS A 221 -2.31 13.72 -20.48
CA HIS A 221 -3.61 13.07 -20.39
C HIS A 221 -4.19 13.05 -18.97
N ALA A 222 -5.47 12.70 -18.90
CA ALA A 222 -6.12 12.21 -17.70
C ALA A 222 -6.43 10.72 -17.90
N TYR A 223 -6.64 9.99 -16.81
CA TYR A 223 -7.05 8.59 -16.91
C TYR A 223 -8.47 8.47 -17.48
N ASP A 224 -8.85 7.28 -17.95
CA ASP A 224 -10.26 6.94 -18.14
C ASP A 224 -10.92 6.65 -16.78
N VAL A 225 -12.26 6.67 -16.74
CA VAL A 225 -13.11 6.34 -15.59
C VAL A 225 -12.81 4.92 -15.11
N PRO A 226 -12.11 4.76 -13.99
CA PRO A 226 -11.67 3.47 -13.52
C PRO A 226 -12.85 2.60 -13.07
N HIS A 227 -12.58 1.35 -12.70
CA HIS A 227 -13.60 0.41 -12.25
C HIS A 227 -13.42 0.15 -10.75
N PRO A 228 -14.17 0.84 -9.85
CA PRO A 228 -14.10 0.61 -8.41
C PRO A 228 -14.47 -0.83 -8.07
N GLN A 229 -13.74 -1.43 -7.13
CA GLN A 229 -13.95 -2.83 -6.73
C GLN A 229 -14.08 -2.92 -5.21
N ASN A 230 -14.90 -3.84 -4.72
CA ASN A 230 -15.02 -4.04 -3.28
C ASN A 230 -13.69 -4.58 -2.72
N GLY A 231 -13.20 -4.02 -1.62
CA GLY A 231 -11.85 -4.31 -1.11
C GLY A 231 -10.71 -3.65 -1.90
N GLY A 232 -11.01 -2.96 -3.01
CA GLY A 232 -10.02 -2.34 -3.89
C GLY A 232 -9.30 -1.17 -3.23
N ARG A 233 -7.99 -1.05 -3.44
CA ARG A 233 -7.12 -0.18 -2.64
C ARG A 233 -7.28 1.32 -2.90
N TRP A 234 -7.52 1.72 -4.15
CA TRP A 234 -7.47 3.13 -4.55
C TRP A 234 -8.83 3.82 -4.47
N ILE A 235 -9.92 3.06 -4.67
CA ILE A 235 -11.27 3.61 -4.75
C ILE A 235 -12.20 2.89 -3.78
N GLY A 236 -12.29 1.56 -3.83
CA GLY A 236 -13.20 0.76 -3.02
C GLY A 236 -13.08 0.96 -1.50
N ASN A 237 -11.88 0.77 -0.96
CA ASN A 237 -11.58 0.91 0.47
C ASN A 237 -11.79 2.36 0.95
N PRO A 238 -11.28 3.41 0.27
CA PRO A 238 -11.63 4.80 0.57
C PRO A 238 -13.13 5.10 0.66
N LEU A 239 -13.95 4.55 -0.25
CA LEU A 239 -15.41 4.71 -0.20
C LEU A 239 -16.01 3.98 1.01
N ALA A 240 -15.61 2.72 1.21
CA ALA A 240 -16.07 1.89 2.32
C ALA A 240 -15.72 2.49 3.69
N GLU A 241 -14.52 3.04 3.86
CA GLU A 241 -14.07 3.76 5.06
C GLU A 241 -14.96 4.97 5.43
N ARG A 242 -15.64 5.55 4.44
CA ARG A 242 -16.58 6.69 4.62
C ARG A 242 -18.04 6.27 4.56
N GLY A 243 -18.32 4.97 4.49
CA GLY A 243 -19.67 4.41 4.39
C GLY A 243 -20.37 4.72 3.07
N ILE A 244 -19.60 5.10 2.04
CA ILE A 244 -20.13 5.46 0.72
C ILE A 244 -20.33 4.18 -0.09
N PRO A 245 -21.54 3.96 -0.68
CA PRO A 245 -21.80 2.83 -1.55
C PRO A 245 -20.84 2.73 -2.76
N LEU A 246 -20.42 1.51 -3.09
CA LEU A 246 -19.43 1.26 -4.16
C LEU A 246 -19.95 1.62 -5.56
N ASP A 247 -21.26 1.50 -5.80
CA ASP A 247 -21.93 1.87 -7.04
C ASP A 247 -21.86 3.39 -7.30
N MET A 248 -21.85 4.22 -6.25
CA MET A 248 -21.54 5.65 -6.37
C MET A 248 -20.09 5.92 -6.80
N GLY A 249 -19.17 4.96 -6.61
CA GLY A 249 -17.73 5.13 -6.76
C GLY A 249 -17.34 5.68 -8.13
N ARG A 250 -17.97 5.20 -9.22
CA ARG A 250 -17.73 5.75 -10.56
C ARG A 250 -18.13 7.21 -10.68
N SER A 251 -19.24 7.61 -10.07
CA SER A 251 -19.67 9.02 -10.06
C SER A 251 -18.71 9.92 -9.27
N PHE A 252 -17.99 9.40 -8.27
CA PHE A 252 -16.89 10.16 -7.65
C PHE A 252 -15.72 10.34 -8.62
N ILE A 253 -15.29 9.28 -9.32
CA ILE A 253 -14.15 9.39 -10.22
C ILE A 253 -14.49 10.18 -11.49
N GLU A 254 -15.71 10.09 -12.01
CA GLU A 254 -16.21 10.97 -13.08
C GLU A 254 -16.11 12.44 -12.65
N VAL A 255 -16.59 12.81 -11.44
CA VAL A 255 -16.43 14.19 -10.92
C VAL A 255 -14.96 14.61 -10.77
N VAL A 256 -14.08 13.70 -10.33
CA VAL A 256 -12.65 13.95 -10.17
C VAL A 256 -11.94 14.17 -11.51
N LEU A 257 -12.15 13.27 -12.47
CA LEU A 257 -11.54 13.32 -13.80
C LEU A 257 -12.09 14.47 -14.63
N ASP A 258 -13.38 14.78 -14.53
CA ASP A 258 -13.98 15.94 -15.22
C ASP A 258 -13.36 17.26 -14.74
N ARG A 259 -13.05 17.37 -13.45
CA ARG A 259 -12.37 18.53 -12.87
C ARG A 259 -10.94 18.63 -13.36
N PHE A 260 -10.19 17.52 -13.32
CA PHE A 260 -8.80 17.49 -13.76
C PHE A 260 -8.65 17.74 -15.27
N ALA A 261 -9.50 17.13 -16.10
CA ALA A 261 -9.57 17.39 -17.53
C ALA A 261 -9.87 18.88 -17.84
N GLY A 262 -10.72 19.53 -17.03
CA GLY A 262 -10.95 20.98 -17.12
C GLY A 262 -9.67 21.80 -16.93
N HIS A 263 -8.85 21.46 -15.92
CA HIS A 263 -7.56 22.11 -15.69
C HIS A 263 -6.54 21.86 -16.82
N LEU A 264 -6.52 20.66 -17.39
CA LEU A 264 -5.65 20.35 -18.53
C LEU A 264 -6.10 21.07 -19.82
N LEU A 265 -7.41 21.27 -20.02
CA LEU A 265 -7.96 22.09 -21.10
C LEU A 265 -7.62 23.59 -20.91
N GLU A 266 -7.63 24.10 -19.68
CA GLU A 266 -7.14 25.46 -19.38
C GLU A 266 -5.64 25.61 -19.71
N LEU A 267 -4.82 24.62 -19.33
CA LEU A 267 -3.39 24.59 -19.69
C LEU A 267 -3.17 24.51 -21.21
N GLN A 268 -4.00 23.79 -21.96
CA GLN A 268 -3.96 23.79 -23.43
C GLN A 268 -4.26 25.17 -24.03
N GLY A 269 -5.10 25.97 -23.36
CA GLY A 269 -5.32 27.38 -23.72
C GLY A 269 -4.13 28.30 -23.37
N GLU A 270 -3.36 27.97 -22.34
CA GLU A 270 -2.18 28.73 -21.88
C GLU A 270 -0.89 28.38 -22.64
N PHE A 271 -0.76 27.13 -23.10
CA PHE A 271 0.43 26.57 -23.75
C PHE A 271 0.10 26.03 -25.14
N THR A 272 0.40 26.83 -26.17
CA THR A 272 0.21 26.44 -27.59
C THR A 272 1.06 25.24 -28.06
N ASN A 273 2.00 24.78 -27.22
CA ASN A 273 2.80 23.58 -27.45
C ASN A 273 2.34 22.38 -26.61
N PHE A 274 1.19 22.48 -25.91
CA PHE A 274 0.57 21.41 -25.13
C PHE A 274 -0.73 20.94 -25.80
N ARG A 275 -0.98 19.63 -25.78
CA ARG A 275 -2.24 18.99 -26.21
C ARG A 275 -2.73 18.07 -25.08
N PHE A 276 -3.98 18.25 -24.68
CA PHE A 276 -4.66 17.34 -23.79
C PHE A 276 -5.26 16.17 -24.59
N VAL A 277 -4.87 14.95 -24.25
CA VAL A 277 -5.42 13.70 -24.80
C VAL A 277 -6.49 13.20 -23.83
N ASP A 278 -7.75 13.30 -24.23
CA ASP A 278 -8.88 12.90 -23.38
C ASP A 278 -9.16 11.40 -23.51
N LEU A 279 -8.77 10.64 -22.49
CA LEU A 279 -8.95 9.19 -22.43
C LEU A 279 -10.29 8.76 -21.85
N ARG A 280 -11.15 9.68 -21.38
CA ARG A 280 -12.45 9.32 -20.81
C ARG A 280 -13.37 8.68 -21.87
N GLY A 281 -13.83 7.46 -21.59
CA GLY A 281 -14.65 6.65 -22.48
C GLY A 281 -13.90 5.97 -23.64
N LYS A 282 -12.58 5.79 -23.55
CA LYS A 282 -11.76 5.08 -24.55
C LYS A 282 -11.50 3.63 -24.15
N VAL A 283 -11.41 3.34 -22.86
CA VAL A 283 -11.46 2.03 -22.24
C VAL A 283 -12.93 1.66 -22.05
N ASP A 284 -13.31 0.42 -22.37
CA ASP A 284 -14.66 -0.04 -22.12
C ASP A 284 -14.98 -0.04 -20.60
N ARG A 285 -16.25 0.21 -20.29
CA ARG A 285 -16.78 0.37 -18.93
C ARG A 285 -16.94 -0.98 -18.21
N GLY A 286 -16.97 -2.12 -18.89
CA GLY A 286 -17.07 -3.44 -18.27
C GLY A 286 -15.88 -3.80 -17.37
N ARG A 287 -16.11 -4.53 -16.26
CA ARG A 287 -15.04 -4.99 -15.34
C ARG A 287 -13.96 -5.81 -16.06
N THR A 288 -14.34 -6.52 -17.11
CA THR A 288 -13.46 -7.38 -17.93
C THR A 288 -12.37 -6.60 -18.68
N SER A 289 -12.61 -5.33 -19.01
CA SER A 289 -11.63 -4.44 -19.68
C SER A 289 -10.54 -3.91 -18.74
N TRP A 290 -10.67 -4.11 -17.43
CA TRP A 290 -9.77 -3.61 -16.41
C TRP A 290 -8.99 -4.75 -15.76
N PHE A 291 -7.71 -4.51 -15.46
CA PHE A 291 -6.86 -5.45 -14.76
C PHE A 291 -7.16 -5.37 -13.26
N ASP A 292 -6.93 -4.18 -12.68
CA ASP A 292 -7.25 -3.82 -11.30
C ASP A 292 -8.29 -2.67 -11.25
N GLU A 293 -8.33 -1.86 -10.18
CA GLU A 293 -9.25 -0.71 -10.14
C GLU A 293 -8.87 0.42 -11.10
N LEU A 294 -7.57 0.68 -11.32
CA LEU A 294 -7.01 1.85 -12.00
C LEU A 294 -6.36 1.55 -13.35
N HIS A 295 -5.97 0.32 -13.63
CA HIS A 295 -5.21 -0.05 -14.83
C HIS A 295 -6.07 -0.88 -15.78
N PRO A 296 -6.19 -0.50 -17.07
CA PRO A 296 -6.79 -1.34 -18.10
C PRO A 296 -6.00 -2.63 -18.36
N LYS A 297 -6.62 -3.67 -18.93
CA LYS A 297 -5.88 -4.76 -19.59
C LYS A 297 -5.20 -4.25 -20.88
N ASN A 298 -4.28 -5.02 -21.48
CA ASN A 298 -3.54 -4.68 -22.72
C ASN A 298 -4.43 -4.09 -23.83
N GLN A 299 -5.63 -4.62 -24.08
CA GLN A 299 -6.56 -4.06 -25.07
C GLN A 299 -7.07 -2.65 -24.70
N GLY A 300 -7.31 -2.39 -23.42
CA GLY A 300 -7.71 -1.08 -22.92
C GLY A 300 -6.57 -0.07 -23.05
N TYR A 301 -5.33 -0.47 -22.73
CA TYR A 301 -4.15 0.34 -23.03
C TYR A 301 -3.94 0.55 -24.53
N GLY A 302 -4.23 -0.44 -25.38
CA GLY A 302 -4.22 -0.29 -26.83
C GLY A 302 -5.22 0.78 -27.34
N ARG A 303 -6.40 0.87 -26.73
CA ARG A 303 -7.39 1.94 -27.03
C ARG A 303 -6.94 3.31 -26.50
N ALA A 304 -6.28 3.37 -25.35
CA ALA A 304 -5.67 4.59 -24.84
C ALA A 304 -4.51 5.07 -25.73
N ALA A 305 -3.62 4.16 -26.15
CA ALA A 305 -2.55 4.42 -27.12
C ALA A 305 -3.10 4.89 -28.47
N GLN A 306 -4.25 4.36 -28.93
CA GLN A 306 -4.88 4.86 -30.15
C GLN A 306 -5.26 6.35 -30.04
N ALA A 307 -5.77 6.81 -28.90
CA ALA A 307 -6.07 8.24 -28.70
C ALA A 307 -4.80 9.11 -28.76
N PHE A 308 -3.63 8.60 -28.33
CA PHE A 308 -2.35 9.26 -28.55
C PHE A 308 -1.91 9.26 -30.02
N ARG A 309 -2.08 8.14 -30.75
CA ARG A 309 -1.81 8.09 -32.20
C ARG A 309 -2.65 9.12 -32.96
N ASP A 310 -3.94 9.20 -32.65
CA ASP A 310 -4.88 10.13 -33.26
C ASP A 310 -4.44 11.58 -32.98
N ALA A 311 -4.15 11.93 -31.72
CA ALA A 311 -3.72 13.28 -31.35
C ALA A 311 -2.38 13.70 -31.98
N ILE A 312 -1.41 12.78 -32.07
CA ILE A 312 -0.13 13.02 -32.77
C ILE A 312 -0.38 13.21 -34.27
N GLY A 313 -1.25 12.39 -34.87
CA GLY A 313 -1.64 12.49 -36.28
C GLY A 313 -2.35 13.80 -36.64
N GLU A 314 -3.25 14.28 -35.77
CA GLU A 314 -3.91 15.59 -35.90
C GLU A 314 -2.88 16.72 -35.94
N MET A 315 -1.98 16.80 -34.96
CA MET A 315 -0.95 17.86 -34.92
C MET A 315 0.05 17.79 -36.08
N ALA A 316 0.28 16.58 -36.62
CA ALA A 316 1.08 16.39 -37.83
C ALA A 316 0.35 16.92 -39.07
N ALA A 317 -0.94 16.62 -39.22
CA ALA A 317 -1.77 17.11 -40.32
C ALA A 317 -1.98 18.64 -40.28
N GLU A 318 -2.02 19.24 -39.09
CA GLU A 318 -2.05 20.70 -38.88
C GLU A 318 -0.73 21.40 -39.24
N GLY A 319 0.34 20.66 -39.53
CA GLY A 319 1.68 21.21 -39.76
C GLY A 319 2.33 21.77 -38.49
N ALA A 320 1.80 21.45 -37.30
CA ALA A 320 2.30 21.92 -36.02
C ALA A 320 3.48 21.08 -35.50
N LEU A 321 3.70 19.88 -36.07
CA LEU A 321 4.85 19.00 -35.84
C LEU A 321 5.82 19.03 -37.02
N GLU A 322 7.03 19.54 -36.78
CA GLU A 322 8.15 19.37 -37.72
C GLU A 322 8.81 18.00 -37.48
N PHE A 323 8.50 17.03 -38.34
CA PHE A 323 9.25 15.76 -38.41
C PHE A 323 10.75 16.02 -38.67
N ALA A 324 11.59 15.02 -38.39
CA ALA A 324 13.06 15.07 -38.53
C ALA A 324 13.54 15.11 -40.00
N THR A 325 13.04 16.07 -40.78
CA THR A 325 13.18 16.23 -42.23
C THR A 325 14.57 16.67 -42.71
N SER A 326 15.53 16.80 -41.79
CA SER A 326 16.95 16.76 -42.15
C SER A 326 17.76 16.13 -41.04
N ALA A 327 18.66 15.22 -41.42
CA ALA A 327 19.75 14.81 -40.56
C ALA A 327 20.59 16.06 -40.23
N ARG A 328 20.47 16.59 -39.01
CA ARG A 328 21.36 17.66 -38.52
C ARG A 328 22.80 17.15 -38.59
N SER A 329 23.54 17.55 -39.60
CA SER A 329 24.94 17.21 -39.81
C SER A 329 25.79 17.77 -38.66
N GLY A 330 25.99 16.97 -37.61
CA GLY A 330 26.67 17.38 -36.39
C GLY A 330 25.97 16.98 -35.08
N ALA A 331 24.67 16.66 -35.11
CA ALA A 331 24.08 15.86 -34.04
C ALA A 331 24.54 14.42 -34.27
N SER A 332 25.63 14.03 -33.61
CA SER A 332 25.99 12.61 -33.49
C SER A 332 24.77 11.86 -32.97
N ILE A 333 24.23 10.92 -33.76
CA ILE A 333 23.43 9.82 -33.20
C ILE A 333 24.21 9.34 -31.99
N PRO A 334 23.60 9.18 -30.80
CA PRO A 334 24.33 8.67 -29.66
C PRO A 334 24.84 7.26 -29.98
N MET A 335 26.08 7.18 -30.48
CA MET A 335 27.02 6.16 -30.04
C MET A 335 27.27 6.43 -28.57
N THR A 336 26.27 6.08 -27.77
CA THR A 336 26.44 5.93 -26.35
C THR A 336 27.51 4.86 -26.18
N ARG A 337 28.73 5.34 -25.90
CA ARG A 337 29.21 5.18 -24.53
C ARG A 337 28.02 5.45 -23.63
N MET A 338 27.27 4.38 -23.32
CA MET A 338 26.27 4.40 -22.26
C MET A 338 27.04 4.98 -21.08
N ALA A 339 26.59 6.15 -20.60
CA ALA A 339 27.49 7.05 -19.91
C ALA A 339 28.19 6.31 -18.76
N PRO A 340 29.45 6.61 -18.43
CA PRO A 340 30.03 6.13 -17.18
C PRO A 340 29.15 6.68 -16.05
N GLY A 341 28.28 5.80 -15.54
CA GLY A 341 27.00 6.22 -14.96
C GLY A 341 25.84 6.12 -15.96
N VAL A 342 25.16 4.96 -15.97
CA VAL A 342 23.71 5.01 -15.73
C VAL A 342 23.57 5.92 -14.50
N SER A 343 23.00 7.12 -14.67
CA SER A 343 22.94 8.04 -13.54
C SER A 343 22.11 7.36 -12.46
N LEU A 344 22.74 7.16 -11.31
CA LEU A 344 22.02 6.92 -10.09
C LEU A 344 20.94 8.02 -9.98
N PRO A 345 19.79 7.73 -9.35
CA PRO A 345 18.99 8.76 -8.69
C PRO A 345 19.78 9.59 -7.64
N ALA A 346 21.07 9.29 -7.43
CA ALA A 346 22.01 9.99 -6.58
C ALA A 346 22.65 11.24 -7.21
N LEU A 347 21.83 12.11 -7.84
CA LEU A 347 22.12 13.54 -8.09
C LEU A 347 20.87 14.31 -8.60
N GLU A 348 19.67 13.99 -8.12
CA GLU A 348 19.10 14.86 -7.07
C GLU A 348 19.21 14.32 -5.63
N THR A 349 19.50 13.03 -5.40
CA THR A 349 20.04 12.59 -4.10
C THR A 349 21.57 12.54 -4.11
N ALA A 350 22.19 13.73 -4.18
CA ALA A 350 23.39 13.90 -3.37
C ALA A 350 22.95 13.67 -1.91
N GLY A 351 23.04 12.42 -1.48
CA GLY A 351 22.48 11.89 -0.24
C GLY A 351 22.79 12.84 0.89
N ARG A 352 21.77 13.59 1.31
CA ARG A 352 21.99 14.75 2.19
C ARG A 352 22.81 14.30 3.38
N VAL A 353 23.84 15.07 3.73
CA VAL A 353 24.65 14.76 4.90
C VAL A 353 23.76 14.91 6.13
N ILE A 354 23.45 13.78 6.75
CA ILE A 354 22.65 13.67 7.96
C ILE A 354 23.61 13.32 9.09
N VAL A 355 23.55 14.06 10.18
CA VAL A 355 24.26 13.71 11.41
C VAL A 355 23.26 13.26 12.45
N LEU A 356 23.40 12.02 12.89
CA LEU A 356 22.68 11.49 14.03
C LEU A 356 23.58 11.61 15.25
N ASP A 357 23.08 12.21 16.31
CA ASP A 357 23.77 12.36 17.57
C ASP A 357 23.15 11.41 18.61
N PRO A 358 23.65 10.16 18.73
CA PRO A 358 23.26 9.31 19.84
C PRO A 358 23.72 9.96 21.14
N GLY A 359 22.75 10.41 21.94
CA GLY A 359 22.97 11.11 23.19
C GLY A 359 23.94 10.36 24.12
N HIS A 360 24.62 11.11 24.99
CA HIS A 360 25.44 10.52 26.05
C HIS A 360 26.59 9.61 25.55
N GLY A 361 27.06 8.68 26.39
CA GLY A 361 28.17 7.75 26.10
C GLY A 361 29.31 7.86 27.11
N GLY A 362 30.25 6.93 27.10
CA GLY A 362 31.46 6.96 27.94
C GLY A 362 31.26 6.41 29.35
N ALA A 363 32.35 6.45 30.14
CA ALA A 363 32.43 5.82 31.45
C ALA A 363 31.40 6.36 32.47
N ALA A 364 30.98 5.47 33.37
CA ALA A 364 30.05 5.71 34.48
C ALA A 364 30.43 6.93 35.36
N PRO A 365 29.51 7.48 36.15
CA PRO A 365 29.61 8.85 36.63
C PRO A 365 30.70 9.07 37.68
N PRO A 366 31.15 10.34 37.87
CA PRO A 366 30.65 11.54 37.21
C PRO A 366 31.59 12.06 36.11
N THR A 367 31.45 11.57 34.88
CA THR A 367 32.05 12.24 33.71
C THR A 367 31.00 13.11 33.00
N LYS A 368 31.20 14.44 33.07
CA LYS A 368 30.62 15.41 32.14
C LYS A 368 31.75 15.94 31.26
N VAL A 369 31.61 15.81 29.95
CA VAL A 369 32.60 16.27 28.97
C VAL A 369 32.00 17.44 28.21
N GLY A 370 32.52 18.65 28.44
CA GLY A 370 32.07 19.90 27.78
C GLY A 370 30.54 20.04 27.63
N GLY A 371 29.81 19.85 28.74
CA GLY A 371 28.35 19.93 28.80
C GLY A 371 27.59 18.61 28.61
N SER A 372 28.20 17.59 27.98
CA SER A 372 27.59 16.27 27.74
C SER A 372 27.74 15.33 28.95
N SER A 373 26.65 14.79 29.49
CA SER A 373 26.68 13.77 30.55
C SER A 373 26.86 12.37 29.97
N TRP A 374 27.50 11.48 30.75
CA TRP A 374 27.76 10.09 30.33
C TRP A 374 26.50 9.25 30.07
N ASN A 375 25.39 9.59 30.73
CA ASN A 375 24.04 9.03 30.64
C ASN A 375 23.07 10.04 31.30
N ASN A 376 21.76 9.92 31.07
CA ASN A 376 20.73 10.66 31.82
C ASN A 376 19.66 9.71 32.37
N ALA A 377 18.85 9.06 31.53
CA ALA A 377 17.83 8.10 31.96
C ALA A 377 18.38 6.69 32.20
N ILE A 378 17.91 6.03 33.27
CA ILE A 378 18.16 4.61 33.57
C ILE A 378 16.79 3.96 33.74
N GLY A 379 16.52 2.92 32.95
CA GLY A 379 15.27 2.16 33.05
C GLY A 379 15.23 1.27 34.31
N PRO A 380 14.04 0.88 34.78
CA PRO A 380 13.87 0.06 35.99
C PRO A 380 14.69 -1.25 36.05
N ASN A 381 15.01 -1.86 34.92
CA ASN A 381 15.83 -3.06 34.79
C ASN A 381 17.32 -2.77 34.53
N GLY A 382 17.73 -1.50 34.65
CA GLY A 382 19.12 -1.05 34.47
C GLY A 382 19.48 -0.69 33.02
N THR A 383 18.51 -0.60 32.12
CA THR A 383 18.79 -0.18 30.73
C THR A 383 19.30 1.25 30.71
N LEU A 384 20.46 1.47 30.08
CA LEU A 384 21.08 2.79 30.00
C LEU A 384 20.69 3.50 28.71
N GLU A 385 20.21 4.74 28.81
CA GLU A 385 19.89 5.60 27.67
C GLU A 385 21.04 5.69 26.66
N LYS A 386 22.29 5.83 27.12
CA LYS A 386 23.47 5.89 26.25
C LYS A 386 23.65 4.66 25.35
N THR A 387 23.11 3.51 25.76
CA THR A 387 23.15 2.26 24.99
C THR A 387 22.01 2.23 23.97
N LEU A 388 20.79 2.56 24.39
CA LEU A 388 19.63 2.61 23.50
C LEU A 388 19.76 3.67 22.40
N THR A 389 20.23 4.88 22.76
CA THR A 389 20.49 5.96 21.80
C THR A 389 21.48 5.54 20.72
N PHE A 390 22.53 4.80 21.08
CA PHE A 390 23.51 4.29 20.12
C PHE A 390 22.94 3.20 19.20
N ASP A 391 22.21 2.23 19.77
CA ASP A 391 21.54 1.14 19.04
C ASP A 391 20.51 1.70 18.04
N VAL A 392 19.63 2.60 18.50
CA VAL A 392 18.65 3.27 17.64
C VAL A 392 19.32 4.16 16.59
N ALA A 393 20.33 4.97 16.94
CA ALA A 393 21.03 5.79 15.95
C ALA A 393 21.75 4.94 14.88
N ALA A 394 22.26 3.77 15.24
CA ALA A 394 22.84 2.83 14.28
C ALA A 394 21.78 2.25 13.32
N ARG A 395 20.58 1.91 13.83
CA ARG A 395 19.44 1.45 12.99
C ARG A 395 18.91 2.55 12.08
N VAL A 396 18.69 3.76 12.60
CA VAL A 396 18.28 4.94 11.80
C VAL A 396 19.33 5.23 10.72
N LYS A 397 20.62 5.12 11.04
CA LYS A 397 21.72 5.23 10.08
C LYS A 397 21.62 4.18 8.98
N ALA A 398 21.40 2.91 9.31
CA ALA A 398 21.26 1.85 8.32
C ALA A 398 20.07 2.09 7.36
N VAL A 399 18.91 2.52 7.87
CA VAL A 399 17.74 2.85 7.04
C VAL A 399 18.06 4.02 6.10
N LEU A 400 18.50 5.16 6.64
CA LEU A 400 18.80 6.36 5.86
C LEU A 400 19.94 6.13 4.84
N GLU A 401 20.96 5.33 5.16
CA GLU A 401 22.00 4.96 4.19
C GLU A 401 21.49 4.02 3.09
N SER A 402 20.54 3.14 3.41
CA SER A 402 19.89 2.28 2.41
C SER A 402 19.05 3.10 1.41
N HIS A 403 18.52 4.24 1.86
CA HIS A 403 17.83 5.24 1.04
C HIS A 403 18.79 6.25 0.36
N GLY A 404 20.10 6.03 0.46
CA GLY A 404 21.13 6.78 -0.26
C GLY A 404 21.72 7.98 0.48
N HIS A 405 21.35 8.27 1.73
CA HIS A 405 21.91 9.40 2.49
C HIS A 405 23.33 9.16 3.01
N GLN A 406 24.14 10.21 3.12
CA GLN A 406 25.42 10.15 3.83
C GLN A 406 25.21 10.38 5.32
N VAL A 407 25.21 9.31 6.12
CA VAL A 407 24.86 9.40 7.54
C VAL A 407 26.07 9.22 8.46
N PHE A 408 26.32 10.20 9.32
CA PHE A 408 27.41 10.15 10.30
C PHE A 408 26.87 10.12 11.73
N LEU A 409 27.44 9.26 12.57
CA LEU A 409 27.22 9.31 14.02
C LEU A 409 28.22 10.28 14.66
N THR A 410 27.81 11.02 15.69
CA THR A 410 28.72 11.89 16.46
C THR A 410 29.75 11.14 17.31
N ARG A 411 29.52 9.85 17.55
CA ARG A 411 30.41 8.93 18.27
C ARG A 411 30.41 7.54 17.65
N SER A 412 31.53 6.83 17.78
CA SER A 412 31.66 5.41 17.48
C SER A 412 31.79 4.63 18.78
N GLY A 413 30.75 3.89 19.16
CA GLY A 413 30.70 3.14 20.42
C GLY A 413 30.45 4.02 21.66
N ASP A 414 30.86 3.50 22.81
CA ASP A 414 30.57 4.08 24.13
C ASP A 414 31.61 5.14 24.55
N VAL A 415 31.63 6.26 23.84
CA VAL A 415 32.49 7.44 24.16
C VAL A 415 31.63 8.69 24.37
N ASN A 416 32.11 9.65 25.18
CA ASN A 416 31.37 10.88 25.51
C ASN A 416 31.97 12.13 24.80
N PRO A 417 31.58 12.45 23.56
CA PRO A 417 31.98 13.71 22.93
C PRO A 417 31.31 14.91 23.62
N SER A 418 32.00 16.05 23.66
CA SER A 418 31.40 17.29 24.17
C SER A 418 30.28 17.81 23.26
N LEU A 419 29.46 18.74 23.75
CA LEU A 419 28.43 19.37 22.91
C LEU A 419 29.07 20.15 21.73
N ALA A 420 30.28 20.67 21.91
CA ALA A 420 31.04 21.32 20.85
C ALA A 420 31.53 20.31 19.80
N ASP A 421 31.99 19.13 20.22
CA ASP A 421 32.46 18.07 19.31
C ASP A 421 31.28 17.47 18.51
N ARG A 422 30.15 17.20 19.18
CA ARG A 422 28.91 16.69 18.54
C ARG A 422 28.45 17.61 17.41
N THR A 423 28.40 18.92 17.68
CA THR A 423 28.01 19.92 16.66
C THR A 423 29.10 20.16 15.61
N ALA A 424 30.38 19.97 15.95
CA ALA A 424 31.47 20.02 14.97
C ALA A 424 31.40 18.89 13.93
N VAL A 425 30.85 17.70 14.26
CA VAL A 425 30.65 16.62 13.27
C VAL A 425 29.74 17.06 12.13
N ALA A 426 28.66 17.78 12.44
CA ALA A 426 27.73 18.36 11.46
C ALA A 426 28.33 19.56 10.70
N ARG A 427 28.94 20.50 11.44
CA ARG A 427 29.54 21.72 10.88
C ARG A 427 30.69 21.40 9.91
N ASN A 428 31.54 20.44 10.24
CA ASN A 428 32.71 20.06 9.42
C ASN A 428 32.34 19.22 8.18
N ARG A 429 31.05 18.92 7.97
CA ARG A 429 30.52 18.13 6.85
C ARG A 429 29.36 18.83 6.13
N ASP A 430 29.08 20.09 6.47
CA ASP A 430 27.95 20.88 5.98
C ASP A 430 26.61 20.12 6.00
N ALA A 431 26.33 19.47 7.15
CA ALA A 431 25.15 18.64 7.32
C ALA A 431 23.84 19.43 7.07
N ALA A 432 22.95 18.86 6.26
CA ALA A 432 21.62 19.42 6.02
C ALA A 432 20.68 19.18 7.22
N VAL A 433 20.91 18.08 7.95
CA VAL A 433 20.09 17.63 9.08
C VAL A 433 21.01 17.20 10.23
N PHE A 434 20.62 17.59 11.44
CA PHE A 434 21.16 17.11 12.71
C PHE A 434 20.01 16.64 13.61
N VAL A 435 20.02 15.37 14.01
CA VAL A 435 19.03 14.79 14.94
C VAL A 435 19.75 14.23 16.16
N SER A 436 19.55 14.87 17.32
CA SER A 436 20.00 14.34 18.61
C SER A 436 18.93 13.38 19.16
N ILE A 437 19.30 12.12 19.38
CA ILE A 437 18.39 11.04 19.78
C ILE A 437 18.58 10.78 21.27
N HIS A 438 17.48 10.85 22.03
CA HIS A 438 17.43 10.74 23.48
C HIS A 438 16.23 9.90 23.97
N PHE A 439 16.28 9.50 25.23
CA PHE A 439 15.12 8.92 25.93
C PHE A 439 14.89 9.63 27.27
N ASN A 440 13.64 9.98 27.49
CA ASN A 440 13.25 10.91 28.53
C ASN A 440 13.17 10.20 29.90
N ALA A 441 13.15 11.01 30.97
CA ALA A 441 12.88 10.54 32.32
C ALA A 441 12.12 11.59 33.12
N SER A 442 11.31 11.14 34.07
CA SER A 442 10.39 11.94 34.87
C SER A 442 10.57 11.67 36.37
N THR A 443 10.39 12.68 37.21
CA THR A 443 10.58 12.57 38.68
C THR A 443 9.59 11.61 39.36
N GLY A 444 8.57 11.12 38.65
CA GLY A 444 7.57 10.17 39.15
C GLY A 444 7.35 8.93 38.27
N HIS A 445 8.19 8.70 37.26
CA HIS A 445 8.13 7.53 36.35
C HIS A 445 6.75 7.29 35.71
N ASN A 446 6.01 8.38 35.47
CA ASN A 446 4.60 8.36 35.05
C ASN A 446 4.30 9.21 33.80
N ALA A 447 5.27 9.97 33.30
CA ALA A 447 5.11 10.70 32.05
C ALA A 447 5.28 9.76 30.85
N GLN A 448 4.44 9.91 29.83
CA GLN A 448 4.46 9.10 28.61
C GLN A 448 4.29 9.96 27.36
N GLY A 449 4.64 9.42 26.20
CA GLY A 449 4.56 10.08 24.90
C GLY A 449 5.94 10.43 24.32
N THR A 450 5.93 10.96 23.10
CA THR A 450 7.13 11.35 22.34
C THR A 450 7.18 12.87 22.14
N GLU A 451 8.36 13.48 22.16
CA GLU A 451 8.54 14.93 21.97
C GLU A 451 9.76 15.30 21.13
N THR A 452 9.60 16.31 20.28
CA THR A 452 10.67 16.83 19.42
C THR A 452 10.87 18.32 19.69
N PHE A 453 12.09 18.68 20.07
CA PHE A 453 12.48 20.03 20.47
C PHE A 453 13.28 20.77 19.39
N ILE A 454 13.09 22.08 19.33
CA ILE A 454 13.97 23.03 18.65
C ILE A 454 14.50 24.08 19.63
N HIS A 455 15.63 24.70 19.32
CA HIS A 455 16.18 25.78 20.15
C HIS A 455 15.38 27.09 19.99
N PRO A 456 15.29 27.98 21.00
CA PRO A 456 14.63 29.28 20.83
C PRO A 456 15.24 30.19 19.74
N THR A 457 16.46 29.90 19.27
CA THR A 457 17.12 30.58 18.13
C THR A 457 17.04 29.78 16.83
N HIS A 458 16.01 28.93 16.68
CA HIS A 458 15.85 28.01 15.55
C HIS A 458 15.65 28.72 14.20
N THR A 459 15.99 27.99 13.13
CA THR A 459 15.63 28.37 11.76
C THR A 459 14.25 27.82 11.38
N ALA A 460 13.64 28.40 10.33
CA ALA A 460 12.43 27.83 9.73
C ALA A 460 12.63 26.40 9.19
N ALA A 461 13.89 25.99 8.94
CA ALA A 461 14.25 24.64 8.54
C ALA A 461 14.13 23.65 9.71
N SER A 462 14.72 23.95 10.88
CA SER A 462 14.50 23.19 12.13
C SER A 462 13.01 23.05 12.47
N ARG A 463 12.21 24.10 12.26
CA ARG A 463 10.75 24.05 12.50
C ARG A 463 10.05 23.01 11.62
N ARG A 464 10.41 22.89 10.34
CA ARG A 464 9.84 21.86 9.44
C ARG A 464 10.30 20.46 9.83
N LEU A 465 11.58 20.28 10.14
CA LEU A 465 12.14 19.00 10.58
C LEU A 465 11.46 18.50 11.86
N CYS A 466 11.23 19.39 12.83
CA CYS A 466 10.52 19.08 14.07
C CYS A 466 9.11 18.52 13.81
N LEU A 467 8.34 19.16 12.93
CA LEU A 467 6.98 18.69 12.59
C LEU A 467 6.98 17.36 11.84
N ALA A 468 7.93 17.14 10.94
CA ALA A 468 8.03 15.90 10.17
C ALA A 468 8.41 14.71 11.07
N VAL A 469 9.46 14.85 11.89
CA VAL A 469 9.88 13.85 12.87
C VAL A 469 8.78 13.55 13.89
N GLN A 470 8.17 14.59 14.48
CA GLN A 470 7.12 14.38 15.49
C GLN A 470 5.91 13.62 14.92
N ARG A 471 5.46 13.96 13.70
CA ARG A 471 4.32 13.28 13.06
C ARG A 471 4.61 11.82 12.75
N ALA A 472 5.78 11.52 12.18
CA ALA A 472 6.16 10.14 11.87
C ALA A 472 6.24 9.28 13.15
N MET A 473 6.82 9.81 14.22
CA MET A 473 6.96 9.10 15.50
C MET A 473 5.63 8.87 16.21
N VAL A 474 4.70 9.83 16.17
CA VAL A 474 3.34 9.66 16.72
C VAL A 474 2.55 8.64 15.89
N ALA A 475 2.63 8.69 14.56
CA ALA A 475 1.91 7.79 13.67
C ALA A 475 2.38 6.32 13.81
N GLU A 476 3.69 6.08 13.82
CA GLU A 476 4.24 4.72 13.92
C GLU A 476 4.08 4.13 15.31
N LEU A 477 4.37 4.88 16.38
CA LEU A 477 4.45 4.32 17.74
C LEU A 477 3.12 4.38 18.50
N GLY A 478 2.14 5.18 18.04
CA GLY A 478 0.88 5.40 18.75
C GLY A 478 1.04 6.10 20.12
N LEU A 479 2.22 6.68 20.36
CA LEU A 479 2.54 7.38 21.61
C LEU A 479 1.85 8.74 21.67
N ASN A 480 1.49 9.18 22.88
CA ASN A 480 0.91 10.51 23.10
C ASN A 480 1.77 11.61 22.45
N ASP A 481 1.16 12.43 21.59
CA ASP A 481 1.81 13.60 21.01
C ASP A 481 1.98 14.70 22.07
N ARG A 482 3.21 14.84 22.59
CA ARG A 482 3.53 15.84 23.61
C ARG A 482 3.81 17.22 23.01
N ASN A 483 3.89 17.34 21.69
CA ASN A 483 4.00 18.62 20.99
C ASN A 483 2.63 19.23 20.65
N ALA A 484 1.55 18.43 20.57
CA ALA A 484 0.20 18.87 20.19
C ALA A 484 -0.34 20.06 21.02
N GLY A 485 0.02 20.15 22.30
CA GLY A 485 -0.39 21.24 23.20
C GLY A 485 0.40 22.54 23.03
N HIS A 486 1.45 22.58 22.20
CA HIS A 486 2.29 23.75 22.00
C HIS A 486 1.90 24.54 20.74
N PRO A 487 2.11 25.88 20.71
CA PRO A 487 1.76 26.72 19.56
C PRO A 487 2.29 26.20 18.22
N GLY A 488 1.37 25.79 17.35
CA GLY A 488 1.70 25.26 16.03
C GLY A 488 2.44 23.91 16.02
N GLY A 489 2.35 23.12 17.10
CA GLY A 489 2.99 21.80 17.23
C GLY A 489 4.49 21.83 17.53
N ILE A 490 4.99 22.96 18.03
CA ILE A 490 6.43 23.21 18.20
C ILE A 490 6.79 23.34 19.67
N LYS A 491 7.65 22.44 20.15
CA LYS A 491 8.22 22.49 21.49
C LYS A 491 9.61 23.12 21.47
N GLU A 492 9.85 24.12 22.31
CA GLU A 492 11.15 24.77 22.43
C GLU A 492 11.95 24.27 23.63
N GLY A 493 13.28 24.14 23.47
CA GLY A 493 14.20 23.74 24.53
C GLY A 493 15.60 24.31 24.30
N ALA A 494 16.17 24.97 25.31
CA ALA A 494 17.48 25.63 25.24
C ALA A 494 18.67 24.64 25.33
N PHE A 495 18.60 23.52 24.59
CA PHE A 495 19.62 22.48 24.57
C PHE A 495 20.81 22.90 23.71
N GLY A 496 22.00 22.95 24.31
CA GLY A 496 23.22 23.47 23.65
C GLY A 496 23.64 22.73 22.38
N VAL A 497 23.24 21.46 22.22
CA VAL A 497 23.55 20.63 21.05
C VAL A 497 22.74 20.98 19.80
N ILE A 498 21.60 21.68 19.97
CA ILE A 498 20.75 22.18 18.86
C ILE A 498 20.70 23.71 18.79
N ASN A 499 21.56 24.41 19.55
CA ASN A 499 21.67 25.86 19.45
C ASN A 499 22.11 26.26 18.03
N GLY A 500 21.34 27.15 17.40
CA GLY A 500 21.58 27.60 16.02
C GLY A 500 22.97 28.20 15.80
N SER A 501 23.59 28.82 16.81
CA SER A 501 24.98 29.33 16.70
C SER A 501 26.06 28.26 16.71
N SER A 502 25.71 27.01 17.04
CA SER A 502 26.62 25.86 17.04
C SER A 502 26.66 25.13 15.69
N HIS A 503 25.70 25.39 14.79
CA HIS A 503 25.55 24.71 13.50
C HIS A 503 25.79 25.67 12.32
N SER A 504 25.91 25.13 11.10
CA SER A 504 25.89 25.94 9.88
C SER A 504 24.46 26.50 9.67
N ALA A 505 24.34 27.70 9.11
CA ALA A 505 23.04 28.37 8.95
C ALA A 505 22.02 27.61 8.07
N SER A 506 22.51 26.68 7.24
CA SER A 506 21.75 25.75 6.40
C SER A 506 21.30 24.46 7.09
N THR A 507 21.86 24.13 8.27
CA THR A 507 21.55 22.89 8.99
C THR A 507 20.21 23.01 9.73
N ALA A 508 19.29 22.08 9.48
CA ALA A 508 18.13 21.88 10.34
C ALA A 508 18.53 20.98 11.52
N ALA A 509 18.37 21.48 12.75
CA ALA A 509 18.71 20.77 13.98
C ALA A 509 17.48 20.56 14.87
N VAL A 510 17.29 19.32 15.36
CA VAL A 510 16.27 18.93 16.35
C VAL A 510 16.86 17.99 17.41
N LEU A 511 16.26 17.98 18.60
CA LEU A 511 16.48 16.96 19.63
C LEU A 511 15.18 16.20 19.80
N HIS A 512 15.22 14.87 19.72
CA HIS A 512 14.07 14.00 19.76
C HIS A 512 14.15 13.04 20.95
N GLU A 513 13.16 13.13 21.82
CA GLU A 513 12.92 12.22 22.94
C GLU A 513 11.92 11.15 22.49
N VAL A 514 12.43 9.95 22.24
CA VAL A 514 11.65 8.86 21.65
C VAL A 514 10.48 8.45 22.56
N SER A 515 10.78 8.08 23.79
CA SER A 515 9.81 7.85 24.86
C SER A 515 10.49 7.91 26.25
N PHE A 516 9.75 7.61 27.31
CA PHE A 516 10.21 7.71 28.70
C PHE A 516 10.81 6.39 29.19
N LEU A 517 12.14 6.28 29.17
CA LEU A 517 12.87 5.04 29.51
C LEU A 517 12.73 4.64 30.99
N ASP A 518 12.45 5.60 31.86
CA ASP A 518 12.25 5.39 33.30
C ASP A 518 10.92 4.66 33.63
N ARG A 519 10.07 4.41 32.62
CA ARG A 519 8.88 3.58 32.72
C ARG A 519 9.17 2.11 32.41
N ALA A 520 8.70 1.20 33.25
CA ALA A 520 8.94 -0.24 33.08
C ALA A 520 8.28 -0.82 31.80
N ASP A 521 7.08 -0.35 31.45
CA ASP A 521 6.34 -0.73 30.25
C ASP A 521 6.98 -0.19 28.95
N GLU A 522 7.62 0.98 29.01
CA GLU A 522 8.40 1.48 27.87
C GLU A 522 9.76 0.78 27.79
N GLU A 523 10.51 0.63 28.89
CA GLU A 523 11.78 -0.10 28.90
C GLU A 523 11.63 -1.53 28.33
N GLN A 524 10.54 -2.22 28.67
CA GLN A 524 10.25 -3.55 28.13
C GLN A 524 10.12 -3.53 26.60
N LYS A 525 9.48 -2.51 26.00
CA LYS A 525 9.40 -2.36 24.54
C LYS A 525 10.76 -1.94 23.96
N LEU A 526 11.37 -0.91 24.54
CA LEU A 526 12.62 -0.28 24.13
C LEU A 526 13.81 -1.22 24.11
N THR A 527 13.79 -2.30 24.88
CA THR A 527 14.83 -3.34 24.85
C THR A 527 14.68 -4.32 23.68
N THR A 528 13.48 -4.47 23.09
CA THR A 528 13.25 -5.38 21.95
C THR A 528 13.82 -4.85 20.63
N PRO A 529 14.38 -5.70 19.75
CA PRO A 529 14.81 -5.29 18.41
C PRO A 529 13.67 -4.67 17.59
N ALA A 530 12.53 -5.36 17.49
CA ALA A 530 11.41 -4.94 16.65
C ALA A 530 10.87 -3.53 16.97
N TYR A 531 10.83 -3.13 18.25
CA TYR A 531 10.41 -1.77 18.60
C TYR A 531 11.48 -0.72 18.27
N LYS A 532 12.78 -1.04 18.44
CA LYS A 532 13.88 -0.18 17.99
C LYS A 532 13.89 -0.01 16.47
N ASP A 533 13.50 -1.03 15.72
CA ASP A 533 13.38 -0.96 14.25
C ASP A 533 12.19 -0.11 13.80
N ARG A 534 11.07 -0.15 14.55
CA ARG A 534 9.93 0.77 14.35
C ARG A 534 10.33 2.22 14.62
N ILE A 535 10.97 2.48 15.76
CA ILE A 535 11.57 3.78 16.09
C ILE A 535 12.51 4.24 14.97
N ALA A 536 13.35 3.34 14.45
CA ALA A 536 14.31 3.66 13.41
C ALA A 536 13.67 4.07 12.08
N ARG A 537 12.66 3.32 11.62
CA ARG A 537 11.90 3.65 10.39
C ARG A 537 11.15 4.98 10.53
N ALA A 538 10.51 5.23 11.67
CA ALA A 538 9.79 6.48 11.89
C ALA A 538 10.70 7.71 11.96
N LEU A 539 11.86 7.60 12.62
CA LEU A 539 12.88 8.66 12.60
C LEU A 539 13.42 8.91 11.20
N ALA A 540 13.69 7.86 10.42
CA ALA A 540 14.14 7.99 9.03
C ALA A 540 13.07 8.67 8.15
N SER A 541 11.84 8.14 8.14
CA SER A 541 10.70 8.69 7.41
C SER A 541 10.42 10.16 7.77
N GLY A 542 10.53 10.53 9.05
CA GLY A 542 10.39 11.91 9.50
C GLY A 542 11.50 12.85 9.01
N VAL A 543 12.74 12.36 8.91
CA VAL A 543 13.87 13.11 8.31
C VAL A 543 13.69 13.24 6.80
N GLU A 544 13.29 12.18 6.12
CA GLU A 544 13.14 12.13 4.66
C GLU A 544 11.96 12.97 4.18
N THR A 545 10.82 12.91 4.90
CA THR A 545 9.68 13.82 4.73
C THR A 545 10.10 15.29 4.85
N TYR A 546 11.04 15.63 5.74
CA TYR A 546 11.60 16.98 5.83
C TYR A 546 12.52 17.33 4.65
N LEU A 547 13.30 16.36 4.15
CA LEU A 547 14.20 16.52 3.02
C LEU A 547 13.48 16.57 1.67
N GLY A 548 12.19 16.24 1.63
CA GLY A 548 11.39 16.18 0.40
C GLY A 548 11.45 14.82 -0.31
N VAL A 549 11.90 13.77 0.40
CA VAL A 549 11.94 12.39 -0.09
C VAL A 549 10.81 11.63 0.60
N GLY A 550 9.74 11.33 -0.12
CA GLY A 550 8.66 10.49 0.40
C GLY A 550 9.00 9.01 0.27
N VAL A 551 8.91 8.27 1.38
CA VAL A 551 8.89 6.79 1.31
C VAL A 551 7.43 6.39 1.10
N GLU A 552 7.11 5.93 -0.11
CA GLU A 552 5.81 5.33 -0.40
C GLU A 552 5.74 3.89 0.09
N SER A 553 4.54 3.38 0.34
CA SER A 553 4.30 1.98 0.67
C SER A 553 3.21 1.46 -0.25
N LEU A 554 3.54 0.59 -1.21
CA LEU A 554 2.59 -0.02 -2.13
C LEU A 554 2.81 -1.53 -2.29
N VAL A 555 1.72 -2.30 -2.26
CA VAL A 555 1.64 -3.73 -2.60
C VAL A 555 0.49 -3.88 -3.62
N PHE A 556 0.69 -4.66 -4.70
CA PHE A 556 -0.31 -4.94 -5.73
C PHE A 556 -0.13 -6.29 -6.41
N GLU A 557 -1.27 -6.90 -6.74
CA GLU A 557 -1.46 -8.33 -6.94
C GLU A 557 -2.75 -8.53 -7.82
N ALA A 558 -2.80 -9.54 -8.69
CA ALA A 558 -3.86 -9.93 -9.65
C ALA A 558 -3.33 -11.10 -10.54
N ALA A 559 -4.09 -12.02 -11.17
CA ALA A 559 -5.50 -12.45 -11.11
C ALA A 559 -5.66 -13.76 -11.97
N SER A 560 -6.85 -14.39 -12.06
CA SER A 560 -7.13 -15.56 -12.94
C SER A 560 -8.51 -15.51 -13.62
N ASP A 561 -8.55 -15.85 -14.92
CA ASP A 561 -9.70 -16.33 -15.75
C ASP A 561 -9.45 -15.97 -17.24
N GLU A 562 -8.72 -16.81 -17.99
CA GLU A 562 -8.27 -16.50 -19.38
C GLU A 562 -8.90 -17.36 -20.49
N ILE A 563 -9.69 -18.38 -20.17
CA ILE A 563 -10.12 -19.40 -21.16
C ILE A 563 -11.26 -18.90 -22.07
N GLY A 564 -12.11 -17.98 -21.61
CA GLY A 564 -13.19 -17.40 -22.43
C GLY A 564 -12.68 -16.45 -23.51
N ASP A 565 -11.84 -15.50 -23.11
CA ASP A 565 -11.35 -14.41 -23.96
C ASP A 565 -10.48 -14.93 -25.14
N ALA A 566 -9.71 -16.01 -24.93
CA ALA A 566 -8.89 -16.63 -25.97
C ALA A 566 -9.71 -17.20 -27.15
N ILE A 567 -10.95 -17.64 -26.89
CA ILE A 567 -11.85 -18.19 -27.92
C ILE A 567 -12.49 -17.06 -28.75
N GLU A 568 -12.82 -15.93 -28.12
CA GLU A 568 -13.37 -14.76 -28.80
C GLU A 568 -12.29 -14.04 -29.64
N LEU A 569 -11.05 -13.95 -29.14
CA LEU A 569 -9.93 -13.36 -29.87
C LEU A 569 -9.53 -14.19 -31.09
N GLY A 570 -9.40 -15.51 -30.94
CA GLY A 570 -9.09 -16.42 -32.06
C GLY A 570 -10.17 -16.45 -33.15
N ALA A 571 -11.42 -16.14 -32.80
CA ALA A 571 -12.49 -15.95 -33.78
C ALA A 571 -12.35 -14.63 -34.55
N LEU A 572 -12.13 -13.52 -33.84
CA LEU A 572 -11.95 -12.18 -34.42
C LEU A 572 -10.74 -12.10 -35.35
N GLU A 573 -9.60 -12.67 -34.97
CA GLU A 573 -8.39 -12.71 -35.80
C GLU A 573 -8.56 -13.59 -37.05
N ALA A 574 -9.41 -14.63 -36.98
CA ALA A 574 -9.81 -15.44 -38.14
C ALA A 574 -10.94 -14.81 -38.99
N GLY A 575 -11.41 -13.61 -38.64
CA GLY A 575 -12.52 -12.94 -39.34
C GLY A 575 -13.89 -13.61 -39.16
N GLN A 576 -14.06 -14.41 -38.11
CA GLN A 576 -15.30 -15.13 -37.77
C GLN A 576 -15.99 -14.53 -36.56
N SER A 577 -17.30 -14.73 -36.45
CA SER A 577 -18.09 -14.40 -35.25
C SER A 577 -18.51 -15.68 -34.51
N VAL A 578 -18.10 -15.80 -33.26
CA VAL A 578 -18.56 -16.86 -32.35
C VAL A 578 -19.61 -16.28 -31.40
N PRO A 579 -20.84 -16.81 -31.35
CA PRO A 579 -21.84 -16.34 -30.39
C PRO A 579 -21.58 -16.93 -28.99
N VAL A 580 -20.99 -16.13 -28.10
CA VAL A 580 -20.88 -16.45 -26.67
C VAL A 580 -22.20 -16.09 -25.96
N TYR A 581 -22.92 -17.10 -25.46
CA TYR A 581 -24.14 -16.89 -24.68
C TYR A 581 -23.83 -16.74 -23.18
N LEU A 582 -23.61 -15.50 -22.73
CA LEU A 582 -23.69 -15.15 -21.31
C LEU A 582 -25.16 -14.89 -20.94
N GLY A 583 -25.81 -15.91 -20.37
CA GLY A 583 -27.23 -15.86 -20.02
C GLY A 583 -27.50 -15.02 -18.76
N ALA A 584 -28.21 -13.90 -18.92
CA ALA A 584 -28.86 -13.21 -17.81
C ALA A 584 -30.24 -13.84 -17.52
N ALA A 585 -30.53 -14.15 -16.25
CA ALA A 585 -31.87 -14.46 -15.79
C ALA A 585 -32.03 -14.20 -14.28
N GLU A 586 -32.72 -13.11 -13.93
CA GLU A 586 -33.47 -13.05 -12.68
C GLU A 586 -34.93 -13.51 -12.91
N ALA A 587 -35.54 -14.05 -11.86
CA ALA A 587 -36.97 -14.29 -11.66
C ALA A 587 -37.69 -15.38 -12.50
N ALA A 588 -37.90 -16.50 -11.79
CA ALA A 588 -39.16 -17.28 -11.72
C ALA A 588 -39.55 -18.30 -12.82
N THR A 589 -39.72 -19.55 -12.35
CA THR A 589 -40.64 -20.59 -12.82
C THR A 589 -40.45 -21.23 -14.21
N GLY A 590 -39.59 -22.25 -14.26
CA GLY A 590 -39.91 -23.56 -14.88
C GLY A 590 -39.79 -23.76 -16.40
N GLY A 591 -38.95 -24.70 -16.81
CA GLY A 591 -38.94 -25.29 -18.17
C GLY A 591 -37.68 -25.02 -18.99
N TRP A 592 -37.31 -25.94 -19.89
CA TRP A 592 -36.03 -25.97 -20.61
C TRP A 592 -36.23 -26.05 -22.15
N VAL A 593 -35.10 -26.09 -22.89
CA VAL A 593 -34.88 -26.55 -24.29
C VAL A 593 -34.78 -25.46 -25.40
N GLY A 594 -33.63 -25.45 -26.11
CA GLY A 594 -33.60 -25.41 -27.59
C GLY A 594 -32.83 -24.26 -28.26
N GLY A 595 -31.76 -24.58 -29.01
CA GLY A 595 -31.04 -23.66 -29.90
C GLY A 595 -31.00 -24.14 -31.37
N HIS A 596 -30.33 -23.39 -32.26
CA HIS A 596 -30.07 -23.78 -33.65
C HIS A 596 -28.71 -23.27 -34.17
N ALA A 597 -28.11 -24.00 -35.11
CA ALA A 597 -26.84 -23.73 -35.80
C ALA A 597 -26.98 -23.99 -37.32
N LEU A 598 -26.06 -23.49 -38.17
CA LEU A 598 -25.70 -24.05 -39.49
C LEU A 598 -24.31 -23.50 -39.98
N PRO A 599 -23.59 -24.16 -40.94
CA PRO A 599 -22.11 -24.05 -41.10
C PRO A 599 -21.56 -23.73 -42.53
N VAL A 600 -20.25 -23.44 -42.67
CA VAL A 600 -19.39 -23.67 -43.89
C VAL A 600 -17.90 -23.89 -43.50
N GLU A 601 -17.12 -24.65 -44.28
CA GLU A 601 -15.71 -25.06 -44.07
C GLU A 601 -14.67 -24.25 -44.90
N ALA A 602 -13.36 -24.22 -44.50
CA ALA A 602 -12.21 -24.75 -45.30
C ALA A 602 -10.76 -24.25 -44.95
N HIS A 603 -9.89 -25.21 -44.54
CA HIS A 603 -8.45 -25.41 -44.90
C HIS A 603 -7.28 -24.46 -44.46
N VAL A 604 -6.05 -25.03 -44.50
CA VAL A 604 -4.84 -24.76 -43.65
C VAL A 604 -3.56 -24.52 -44.50
N MET A 605 -2.46 -24.02 -43.88
CA MET A 605 -0.99 -24.33 -44.03
C MET A 605 -0.18 -23.06 -43.58
N GLY A 606 0.65 -23.02 -42.53
CA GLY A 606 1.95 -23.72 -42.27
C GLY A 606 3.13 -22.77 -42.59
N ASP A 607 4.24 -22.60 -41.86
CA ASP A 607 4.86 -23.19 -40.62
C ASP A 607 5.94 -22.18 -40.09
N GLY A 608 6.57 -22.22 -38.90
CA GLY A 608 6.47 -23.09 -37.72
C GLY A 608 7.81 -23.34 -36.97
N HIS A 609 8.23 -22.49 -36.00
CA HIS A 609 9.41 -22.74 -35.12
C HIS A 609 9.17 -22.46 -33.61
N ASP A 610 9.37 -23.51 -32.81
CA ASP A 610 9.53 -23.64 -31.35
C ASP A 610 8.49 -23.06 -30.35
N LEU A 611 7.39 -23.79 -30.17
CA LEU A 611 6.44 -23.70 -29.04
C LEU A 611 6.33 -25.05 -28.26
N GLY A 612 7.36 -25.91 -28.37
CA GLY A 612 7.26 -27.32 -27.96
C GLY A 612 7.04 -27.55 -26.46
N LEU A 613 7.66 -26.74 -25.60
CA LEU A 613 7.66 -26.95 -24.15
C LEU A 613 6.33 -26.54 -23.49
N ALA A 614 5.78 -25.38 -23.85
CA ALA A 614 4.50 -24.90 -23.35
C ALA A 614 3.35 -25.86 -23.69
N ARG A 615 3.38 -26.44 -24.90
CA ARG A 615 2.42 -27.44 -25.34
C ARG A 615 2.52 -28.75 -24.55
N GLN A 616 3.74 -29.24 -24.28
CA GLN A 616 3.91 -30.46 -23.46
C GLN A 616 3.46 -30.27 -22.00
N ILE A 617 3.63 -29.08 -21.43
CA ILE A 617 3.12 -28.75 -20.10
C ILE A 617 1.58 -28.76 -20.11
N ALA A 618 0.94 -28.07 -21.06
CA ALA A 618 -0.52 -28.04 -21.20
C ALA A 618 -1.12 -29.45 -21.44
N GLU A 619 -0.51 -30.26 -22.30
CA GLU A 619 -0.91 -31.65 -22.57
C GLU A 619 -0.62 -32.60 -21.38
N SER A 620 0.17 -32.19 -20.38
CA SER A 620 0.33 -32.90 -19.11
C SER A 620 -0.77 -32.53 -18.11
N LEU A 621 -1.00 -31.24 -17.88
CA LEU A 621 -2.04 -30.75 -16.97
C LEU A 621 -3.45 -31.20 -17.36
N ALA A 622 -3.76 -31.29 -18.66
CA ALA A 622 -5.07 -31.74 -19.14
C ALA A 622 -5.39 -33.22 -18.83
N ARG A 623 -4.36 -34.07 -18.59
CA ARG A 623 -4.57 -35.51 -18.36
C ARG A 623 -4.92 -35.85 -16.91
N ASP A 624 -4.37 -35.14 -15.94
CA ASP A 624 -4.59 -35.46 -14.52
C ASP A 624 -5.94 -34.96 -13.97
N LEU A 625 -6.60 -34.02 -14.66
CA LEU A 625 -7.92 -33.49 -14.27
C LEU A 625 -9.13 -34.31 -14.78
N SER A 626 -8.89 -35.40 -15.53
CA SER A 626 -9.95 -36.15 -16.23
C SER A 626 -10.42 -37.43 -15.52
N ALA A 627 -9.94 -37.74 -14.31
CA ALA A 627 -10.23 -39.02 -13.63
C ALA A 627 -10.51 -38.85 -12.13
N GLY A 628 -11.78 -38.85 -11.71
CA GLY A 628 -12.09 -38.86 -10.27
C GLY A 628 -13.50 -38.50 -9.79
N ALA A 629 -14.52 -38.45 -10.65
CA ALA A 629 -15.90 -38.22 -10.21
C ALA A 629 -16.72 -39.51 -10.19
N GLU A 630 -16.90 -40.14 -9.02
CA GLU A 630 -18.08 -40.98 -8.70
C GLU A 630 -18.32 -41.07 -7.17
N GLY A 631 -19.58 -40.81 -6.77
CA GLY A 631 -20.19 -41.50 -5.61
C GLY A 631 -20.41 -40.71 -4.30
N GLY A 632 -21.69 -40.49 -3.97
CA GLY A 632 -22.16 -40.37 -2.58
C GLY A 632 -22.57 -38.98 -2.11
N GLY A 633 -23.86 -38.65 -2.23
CA GLY A 633 -24.43 -37.42 -1.64
C GLY A 633 -24.82 -37.59 -0.17
N ASN A 634 -24.83 -36.48 0.57
CA ASN A 634 -25.84 -36.12 1.58
C ASN A 634 -25.65 -34.64 1.99
N ASP A 635 -26.76 -34.00 2.36
CA ASP A 635 -26.93 -32.59 2.75
C ASP A 635 -25.76 -31.95 3.53
N LEU A 636 -25.44 -30.68 3.21
CA LEU A 636 -25.09 -29.67 4.23
C LEU A 636 -25.43 -28.24 3.74
N TYR A 637 -26.18 -27.53 4.57
CA TYR A 637 -26.96 -26.32 4.29
C TYR A 637 -26.16 -25.02 4.10
N GLU A 638 -26.80 -24.09 3.38
CA GLU A 638 -26.61 -22.63 3.33
C GLU A 638 -25.78 -21.99 4.48
N PHE A 639 -24.63 -21.41 4.13
CA PHE A 639 -24.07 -20.25 4.84
C PHE A 639 -23.50 -19.16 3.91
N ALA A 640 -23.83 -19.22 2.62
CA ALA A 640 -23.38 -18.28 1.59
C ALA A 640 -24.44 -17.23 1.20
N SER A 641 -25.18 -16.68 2.18
CA SER A 641 -26.20 -15.65 1.94
C SER A 641 -26.63 -14.85 3.20
N VAL A 642 -25.73 -14.63 4.17
CA VAL A 642 -25.98 -13.65 5.24
C VAL A 642 -25.41 -12.29 4.83
N ASP A 643 -26.21 -11.57 4.05
CA ASP A 643 -26.15 -10.10 3.97
C ASP A 643 -26.41 -9.52 5.39
N PRO A 644 -25.41 -8.87 6.03
CA PRO A 644 -25.59 -8.22 7.31
C PRO A 644 -26.29 -6.87 7.09
N ARG A 645 -27.59 -6.94 6.77
CA ARG A 645 -28.45 -5.76 6.57
C ARG A 645 -28.35 -4.77 7.73
N PRO A 646 -28.50 -3.46 7.46
CA PRO A 646 -28.11 -2.39 8.39
C PRO A 646 -28.77 -2.54 9.75
N GLY A 647 -27.94 -2.65 10.80
CA GLY A 647 -28.42 -2.72 12.18
C GLY A 647 -27.44 -3.30 13.22
N PHE A 648 -26.38 -4.00 12.82
CA PHE A 648 -25.49 -4.69 13.78
C PHE A 648 -23.99 -4.61 13.44
N ASN A 649 -23.50 -3.42 13.08
CA ASN A 649 -22.06 -3.18 12.98
C ASN A 649 -21.50 -2.64 14.33
N VAL A 650 -20.75 -3.48 15.05
CA VAL A 650 -20.13 -3.13 16.35
C VAL A 650 -18.66 -2.65 16.23
N SER A 651 -18.09 -2.56 15.03
CA SER A 651 -16.67 -2.20 14.80
C SER A 651 -16.28 -0.77 15.21
N ASN A 652 -17.27 0.05 15.57
CA ASN A 652 -17.09 1.42 16.07
C ASN A 652 -17.38 1.57 17.57
N MET A 653 -17.86 0.52 18.26
CA MET A 653 -18.20 0.62 19.69
C MET A 653 -16.96 0.76 20.58
N GLY A 654 -17.05 1.67 21.56
CA GLY A 654 -15.96 2.06 22.43
C GLY A 654 -15.21 3.33 21.99
N ARG A 655 -15.64 3.98 20.89
CA ARG A 655 -15.07 5.26 20.43
C ARG A 655 -15.86 6.49 20.90
N ASN A 656 -17.14 6.34 21.26
CA ASN A 656 -17.96 7.44 21.77
C ASN A 656 -19.11 6.90 22.65
N VAL A 657 -18.90 6.96 23.97
CA VAL A 657 -19.77 6.33 24.99
C VAL A 657 -21.25 6.71 24.88
N GLU A 658 -21.60 7.96 24.54
CA GLU A 658 -23.01 8.37 24.38
C GLU A 658 -23.63 7.83 23.08
N ALA A 659 -22.87 7.82 21.98
CA ALA A 659 -23.33 7.24 20.71
C ALA A 659 -23.44 5.71 20.79
N ASP A 660 -22.50 5.07 21.47
CA ASP A 660 -22.45 3.62 21.68
C ASP A 660 -23.65 3.16 22.52
N THR A 661 -23.95 3.87 23.63
CA THR A 661 -25.15 3.62 24.45
C THR A 661 -26.44 3.83 23.67
N GLY A 662 -26.50 4.83 22.78
CA GLY A 662 -27.65 5.09 21.90
C GLY A 662 -27.85 4.00 20.83
N ALA A 663 -26.77 3.55 20.20
CA ALA A 663 -26.81 2.48 19.20
C ALA A 663 -27.25 1.14 19.82
N LEU A 664 -26.73 0.81 21.00
CA LEU A 664 -27.16 -0.35 21.80
C LEU A 664 -28.64 -0.26 22.19
N GLY A 665 -29.14 0.93 22.57
CA GLY A 665 -30.55 1.15 22.88
C GLY A 665 -31.51 0.85 21.72
N ALA A 666 -31.11 1.18 20.48
CA ALA A 666 -31.88 0.83 19.28
C ALA A 666 -31.79 -0.67 18.94
N ILE A 667 -30.63 -1.28 19.15
CA ILE A 667 -30.37 -2.71 18.92
C ILE A 667 -31.17 -3.61 19.87
N PHE A 668 -31.39 -3.19 21.12
CA PHE A 668 -32.13 -3.96 22.13
C PHE A 668 -33.63 -3.65 22.21
N ALA A 669 -34.17 -2.92 21.23
CA ALA A 669 -35.60 -2.61 21.14
C ALA A 669 -36.44 -3.89 20.93
N GLY A 670 -36.92 -4.47 22.05
CA GLY A 670 -37.72 -5.71 22.07
C GLY A 670 -36.97 -6.96 22.56
N VAL A 671 -35.70 -6.83 22.95
CA VAL A 671 -35.05 -7.82 23.83
C VAL A 671 -35.56 -7.57 25.26
N GLU A 672 -35.71 -8.61 26.09
CA GLU A 672 -35.94 -8.44 27.55
C GLU A 672 -34.67 -7.84 28.20
N SER A 673 -34.51 -6.53 28.04
CA SER A 673 -33.40 -5.72 28.54
C SER A 673 -33.71 -5.08 29.90
N ALA A 674 -34.89 -5.36 30.46
CA ALA A 674 -35.34 -4.90 31.77
C ALA A 674 -34.50 -5.53 32.91
N GLY A 675 -33.29 -5.02 33.09
CA GLY A 675 -32.30 -5.49 34.07
C GLY A 675 -30.88 -5.71 33.52
N PHE A 676 -30.61 -5.48 32.22
CA PHE A 676 -29.23 -5.59 31.71
C PHE A 676 -28.44 -4.29 31.92
N ASP A 677 -27.48 -4.32 32.85
CA ASP A 677 -26.59 -3.20 33.13
C ASP A 677 -25.41 -3.17 32.15
N MET A 678 -25.58 -2.43 31.04
CA MET A 678 -24.55 -2.25 30.01
C MET A 678 -23.24 -1.70 30.57
N ALA A 679 -23.28 -0.71 31.46
CA ALA A 679 -22.08 -0.07 32.00
C ALA A 679 -21.28 -1.05 32.86
N ARG A 680 -21.97 -1.87 33.66
CA ARG A 680 -21.33 -2.91 34.47
C ARG A 680 -20.84 -4.10 33.64
N TYR A 681 -21.52 -4.43 32.53
CA TYR A 681 -21.04 -5.42 31.57
C TYR A 681 -19.75 -4.96 30.87
N GLU A 682 -19.70 -3.71 30.39
CA GLU A 682 -18.49 -3.15 29.80
C GLU A 682 -17.33 -3.10 30.79
N ALA A 683 -17.59 -2.63 32.02
CA ALA A 683 -16.58 -2.63 33.08
C ALA A 683 -16.04 -4.05 33.35
N PHE A 684 -16.92 -5.06 33.32
CA PHE A 684 -16.53 -6.46 33.45
C PHE A 684 -15.63 -6.92 32.28
N ILE A 685 -16.03 -6.75 31.00
CA ILE A 685 -15.19 -7.21 29.88
C ILE A 685 -13.87 -6.43 29.81
N ARG A 686 -13.87 -5.11 30.05
CA ARG A 686 -12.63 -4.31 30.11
C ARG A 686 -11.70 -4.75 31.25
N SER A 687 -12.24 -5.27 32.35
CA SER A 687 -11.44 -5.86 33.44
C SER A 687 -10.71 -7.16 33.07
N LEU A 688 -11.04 -7.76 31.91
CA LEU A 688 -10.34 -8.92 31.38
C LEU A 688 -9.00 -8.57 30.72
N GLY A 689 -8.76 -7.29 30.38
CA GLY A 689 -7.50 -6.83 29.79
C GLY A 689 -7.19 -7.50 28.44
N LEU A 690 -8.16 -7.48 27.52
CA LEU A 690 -8.00 -7.99 26.16
C LEU A 690 -7.38 -6.91 25.27
N ASP A 691 -6.38 -7.27 24.47
CA ASP A 691 -5.65 -6.34 23.59
C ASP A 691 -6.32 -6.22 22.20
N HIS A 692 -7.11 -7.21 21.79
CA HIS A 692 -7.62 -7.35 20.43
C HIS A 692 -9.15 -7.54 20.33
N PHE A 693 -9.90 -7.43 21.43
CA PHE A 693 -11.37 -7.48 21.43
C PHE A 693 -12.02 -6.42 22.32
N VAL A 694 -13.16 -5.87 21.88
CA VAL A 694 -13.97 -4.89 22.61
C VAL A 694 -15.24 -5.53 23.21
N PRO A 695 -15.83 -4.96 24.29
CA PRO A 695 -16.99 -5.55 24.96
C PRO A 695 -18.17 -5.89 24.05
N ALA A 696 -18.41 -5.10 23.00
CA ALA A 696 -19.52 -5.28 22.08
C ALA A 696 -19.43 -6.55 21.21
N GLU A 697 -18.22 -7.03 20.88
CA GLU A 697 -18.04 -8.24 20.04
C GLU A 697 -18.60 -9.49 20.75
N PHE A 698 -18.51 -9.56 22.08
CA PHE A 698 -19.07 -10.66 22.89
C PHE A 698 -20.59 -10.60 23.07
N LEU A 699 -21.24 -9.51 22.65
CA LEU A 699 -22.70 -9.37 22.63
C LEU A 699 -23.33 -9.78 21.29
N PHE A 700 -22.55 -10.33 20.36
CA PHE A 700 -23.09 -10.80 19.09
C PHE A 700 -24.08 -11.96 19.28
N LEU A 701 -25.33 -11.71 18.88
CA LEU A 701 -26.48 -12.61 19.10
C LEU A 701 -26.55 -13.77 18.10
N GLY A 702 -25.64 -13.82 17.13
CA GLY A 702 -25.55 -14.85 16.10
C GLY A 702 -26.33 -14.55 14.83
N ASN A 703 -25.79 -14.97 13.68
CA ASN A 703 -26.36 -14.69 12.34
C ASN A 703 -27.84 -15.09 12.23
N GLY A 704 -28.22 -16.25 12.78
CA GLY A 704 -29.60 -16.73 12.76
C GLY A 704 -30.60 -15.84 13.51
N ASN A 705 -30.13 -14.97 14.42
CA ASN A 705 -30.97 -14.07 15.21
C ASN A 705 -31.31 -12.76 14.50
N ALA A 706 -30.60 -12.43 13.40
CA ALA A 706 -30.81 -11.20 12.64
C ALA A 706 -32.23 -11.13 12.03
N PRO A 707 -32.78 -9.93 11.77
CA PRO A 707 -34.04 -9.78 11.05
C PRO A 707 -34.03 -10.50 9.69
N GLY A 708 -34.95 -11.44 9.50
CA GLY A 708 -35.02 -12.30 8.31
C GLY A 708 -34.36 -13.69 8.47
N GLY A 709 -33.57 -13.93 9.51
CA GLY A 709 -33.00 -15.24 9.81
C GLY A 709 -34.03 -16.24 10.35
N SER A 710 -33.74 -17.54 10.18
CA SER A 710 -34.59 -18.67 10.65
C SER A 710 -34.87 -18.67 12.17
N CYS A 711 -34.00 -18.01 12.94
CA CYS A 711 -34.09 -17.85 14.38
C CYS A 711 -34.23 -16.39 14.83
N SER A 712 -34.71 -15.52 13.92
CA SER A 712 -34.86 -14.07 14.12
C SER A 712 -35.50 -13.72 15.46
N ARG A 713 -34.82 -12.85 16.23
CA ARG A 713 -35.24 -12.36 17.55
C ARG A 713 -35.50 -13.43 18.63
N LYS A 714 -34.96 -14.65 18.49
CA LYS A 714 -35.08 -15.70 19.51
C LYS A 714 -33.98 -15.64 20.58
N ASN A 715 -32.84 -15.01 20.31
CA ASN A 715 -31.73 -14.88 21.26
C ASN A 715 -31.86 -13.63 22.14
N GLY A 716 -31.14 -13.61 23.26
CA GLY A 716 -31.08 -12.47 24.18
C GLY A 716 -29.66 -12.21 24.66
N LEU A 717 -29.50 -11.25 25.56
CA LEU A 717 -28.21 -10.93 26.19
C LEU A 717 -27.83 -11.95 27.28
N PRO A 718 -26.52 -12.15 27.57
CA PRO A 718 -26.09 -13.07 28.62
C PRO A 718 -26.51 -12.57 30.01
N PRO A 719 -27.25 -13.37 30.81
CA PRO A 719 -27.56 -13.02 32.20
C PRO A 719 -26.32 -12.69 33.04
N GLU A 720 -26.44 -11.72 33.96
CA GLU A 720 -25.32 -11.22 34.78
C GLU A 720 -24.55 -12.33 35.51
N HIS A 721 -25.26 -13.30 36.06
CA HIS A 721 -24.68 -14.42 36.79
C HIS A 721 -23.84 -15.39 35.92
N LEU A 722 -23.84 -15.22 34.58
CA LEU A 722 -23.01 -15.98 33.65
C LEU A 722 -21.81 -15.18 33.12
N TRP A 723 -21.71 -13.86 33.36
CA TRP A 723 -20.68 -13.02 32.74
C TRP A 723 -19.26 -13.53 33.01
N SER A 724 -18.96 -13.92 34.25
CA SER A 724 -17.64 -14.45 34.65
C SER A 724 -17.22 -15.72 33.91
N ASN A 725 -18.15 -16.47 33.30
CA ASN A 725 -17.84 -17.71 32.59
C ASN A 725 -17.06 -17.50 31.28
N ILE A 726 -17.22 -16.35 30.61
CA ILE A 726 -16.53 -16.08 29.34
C ILE A 726 -15.06 -15.71 29.54
N ALA A 727 -14.66 -15.34 30.77
CA ALA A 727 -13.38 -14.69 31.08
C ALA A 727 -12.13 -15.45 30.63
N ARG A 728 -12.20 -16.78 30.50
CA ARG A 728 -11.10 -17.63 30.01
C ARG A 728 -11.18 -17.82 28.50
N THR A 729 -12.37 -18.11 27.96
CA THR A 729 -12.59 -18.24 26.50
C THR A 729 -12.27 -16.94 25.76
N ALA A 730 -12.59 -15.79 26.34
CA ALA A 730 -12.24 -14.47 25.79
C ALA A 730 -10.72 -14.25 25.71
N ARG A 731 -9.97 -14.57 26.78
CA ARG A 731 -8.49 -14.50 26.79
C ARG A 731 -7.84 -15.52 25.85
N MET A 732 -8.42 -16.71 25.72
CA MET A 732 -7.99 -17.70 24.73
C MET A 732 -8.14 -17.14 23.32
N LEU A 733 -9.29 -16.53 23.01
CA LEU A 733 -9.57 -15.96 21.69
C LEU A 733 -8.67 -14.75 21.37
N ASP A 734 -8.36 -13.92 22.35
CA ASP A 734 -7.45 -12.78 22.23
C ASP A 734 -6.02 -13.21 21.82
N GLU A 735 -5.48 -14.23 22.49
CA GLU A 735 -4.17 -14.82 22.14
C GLU A 735 -4.21 -15.58 20.79
N VAL A 736 -5.37 -16.13 20.38
CA VAL A 736 -5.54 -16.68 19.02
C VAL A 736 -5.52 -15.56 17.97
N ARG A 737 -6.23 -14.44 18.18
CA ARG A 737 -6.25 -13.27 17.28
C ARG A 737 -4.84 -12.70 17.10
N LYS A 738 -4.09 -12.60 18.20
CA LYS A 738 -2.69 -12.19 18.24
C LYS A 738 -1.76 -13.09 17.43
N ARG A 739 -1.92 -14.41 17.49
CA ARG A 739 -1.08 -15.37 16.73
C ARG A 739 -1.47 -15.48 15.26
N LEU A 740 -2.75 -15.31 14.92
CA LEU A 740 -3.20 -15.22 13.54
C LEU A 740 -2.82 -13.90 12.86
N GLY A 741 -2.59 -12.83 13.64
CA GLY A 741 -2.24 -11.51 13.11
C GLY A 741 -3.35 -10.82 12.31
N ALA A 742 -4.57 -11.34 12.38
CA ALA A 742 -5.68 -11.00 11.49
C ALA A 742 -7.01 -10.87 12.26
N PRO A 743 -8.04 -10.20 11.69
CA PRO A 743 -9.33 -10.03 12.35
C PRO A 743 -10.05 -11.35 12.60
N ILE A 744 -10.55 -11.53 13.83
CA ILE A 744 -11.47 -12.62 14.18
C ILE A 744 -12.88 -12.05 14.36
N ARG A 745 -13.87 -12.66 13.70
CA ARG A 745 -15.30 -12.38 13.86
C ARG A 745 -15.95 -13.42 14.77
N ILE A 746 -16.62 -12.96 15.83
CA ILE A 746 -17.46 -13.79 16.67
C ILE A 746 -18.77 -14.06 15.93
N LEU A 747 -19.05 -15.33 15.60
CA LEU A 747 -20.27 -15.77 14.93
C LEU A 747 -21.36 -16.21 15.90
N SER A 748 -20.99 -16.59 17.13
CA SER A 748 -21.92 -16.92 18.22
C SER A 748 -21.20 -16.96 19.55
N CYS A 749 -21.66 -16.20 20.55
CA CYS A 749 -21.12 -16.24 21.91
C CYS A 749 -22.14 -16.78 22.93
N TYR A 750 -23.14 -15.97 23.33
CA TYR A 750 -24.24 -16.44 24.18
C TYR A 750 -25.39 -17.03 23.34
N ARG A 751 -26.07 -18.05 23.86
CA ARG A 751 -27.34 -18.56 23.33
C ARG A 751 -28.33 -18.80 24.47
N ASN A 752 -29.50 -18.15 24.46
CA ASN A 752 -30.58 -18.58 25.33
C ASN A 752 -31.19 -19.92 24.84
N SER A 753 -32.07 -20.54 25.64
CA SER A 753 -32.68 -21.83 25.30
C SER A 753 -33.48 -21.82 23.99
N ALA A 754 -34.23 -20.75 23.71
CA ALA A 754 -35.07 -20.63 22.52
C ALA A 754 -34.23 -20.53 21.23
N TYR A 755 -33.14 -19.77 21.26
CA TYR A 755 -32.22 -19.65 20.15
C TYR A 755 -31.37 -20.92 19.97
N ASN A 756 -30.83 -21.48 21.06
CA ASN A 756 -30.03 -22.71 21.00
C ASN A 756 -30.83 -23.87 20.40
N THR A 757 -32.09 -24.06 20.82
CA THR A 757 -33.01 -25.05 20.25
C THR A 757 -33.27 -24.78 18.76
N CYS A 758 -33.44 -23.51 18.38
CA CYS A 758 -33.73 -23.13 16.99
C CYS A 758 -32.56 -23.39 16.02
N VAL A 759 -31.32 -23.15 16.45
CA VAL A 759 -30.11 -23.41 15.62
C VAL A 759 -29.65 -24.88 15.67
N GLY A 760 -30.46 -25.78 16.23
CA GLY A 760 -30.09 -27.20 16.39
C GLY A 760 -28.93 -27.44 17.36
N GLY A 761 -28.70 -26.54 18.31
CA GLY A 761 -27.65 -26.65 19.30
C GLY A 761 -27.93 -27.70 20.37
N GLU A 762 -26.87 -28.34 20.88
CA GLU A 762 -26.94 -29.32 21.98
C GLU A 762 -27.72 -28.78 23.20
N PRO A 763 -28.61 -29.56 23.84
CA PRO A 763 -29.43 -29.10 24.96
C PRO A 763 -28.66 -28.58 26.18
N ASN A 764 -27.39 -28.98 26.32
CA ASN A 764 -26.48 -28.53 27.38
C ASN A 764 -25.29 -27.71 26.83
N SER A 765 -25.49 -27.01 25.71
CA SER A 765 -24.43 -26.25 25.03
C SER A 765 -23.76 -25.21 25.95
N LEU A 766 -22.44 -25.10 25.83
CA LEU A 766 -21.64 -24.14 26.61
C LEU A 766 -21.87 -22.69 26.21
N HIS A 767 -22.45 -22.43 25.04
CA HIS A 767 -22.97 -21.10 24.69
C HIS A 767 -24.12 -20.67 25.61
N MET A 768 -24.94 -21.62 26.12
CA MET A 768 -26.00 -21.34 27.09
C MET A 768 -25.46 -20.98 28.49
N GLN A 769 -24.18 -21.27 28.73
CA GLN A 769 -23.46 -20.91 29.95
C GLN A 769 -22.57 -19.67 29.76
N PHE A 770 -22.61 -19.03 28.58
CA PHE A 770 -21.71 -17.94 28.16
C PHE A 770 -20.22 -18.32 28.30
N LYS A 771 -19.87 -19.54 27.86
CA LYS A 771 -18.55 -20.15 28.05
C LYS A 771 -17.88 -20.60 26.75
N ALA A 772 -18.56 -20.44 25.61
CA ALA A 772 -18.10 -20.86 24.30
C ALA A 772 -18.25 -19.76 23.24
N VAL A 773 -17.40 -19.81 22.21
CA VAL A 773 -17.40 -18.90 21.07
C VAL A 773 -17.23 -19.70 19.78
N ASP A 774 -18.14 -19.50 18.83
CA ASP A 774 -17.93 -19.87 17.42
C ASP A 774 -17.36 -18.64 16.71
N TRP A 775 -16.28 -18.82 15.96
CA TRP A 775 -15.56 -17.71 15.32
C TRP A 775 -14.95 -18.08 13.97
N HIS A 776 -14.73 -17.04 13.18
CA HIS A 776 -14.12 -17.05 11.86
C HIS A 776 -12.95 -16.07 11.85
N CYS A 777 -11.90 -16.32 11.08
CA CYS A 777 -10.82 -15.36 10.88
C CYS A 777 -10.81 -14.91 9.41
N ASP A 778 -10.61 -13.62 9.17
CA ASP A 778 -10.74 -13.02 7.83
C ASP A 778 -9.58 -13.41 6.89
N SER A 779 -8.61 -14.21 7.37
CA SER A 779 -7.52 -14.79 6.60
C SER A 779 -7.14 -16.19 7.09
N GLY A 780 -6.60 -17.01 6.19
CA GLY A 780 -6.21 -18.40 6.46
C GLY A 780 -7.39 -19.38 6.36
N SER A 781 -7.14 -20.64 6.69
CA SER A 781 -8.10 -21.73 6.59
C SER A 781 -8.58 -22.22 7.95
N VAL A 782 -9.74 -22.87 7.98
CA VAL A 782 -10.24 -23.59 9.17
C VAL A 782 -9.21 -24.62 9.68
N GLY A 783 -8.35 -25.15 8.81
CA GLY A 783 -7.24 -26.02 9.20
C GLY A 783 -6.17 -25.31 10.05
N GLU A 784 -5.75 -24.12 9.63
CA GLU A 784 -4.75 -23.30 10.32
C GLU A 784 -5.31 -22.69 11.61
N TRP A 785 -6.54 -22.16 11.56
CA TRP A 785 -7.24 -21.63 12.75
C TRP A 785 -7.37 -22.70 13.84
N HIS A 786 -7.65 -23.94 13.45
CA HIS A 786 -7.68 -25.09 14.34
C HIS A 786 -6.30 -25.38 14.95
N GLN A 787 -5.20 -25.32 14.17
CA GLN A 787 -3.86 -25.51 14.74
C GLN A 787 -3.48 -24.38 15.71
N VAL A 788 -3.74 -23.11 15.36
CA VAL A 788 -3.45 -21.99 16.27
C VAL A 788 -4.28 -22.08 17.54
N ALA A 789 -5.57 -22.45 17.46
CA ALA A 789 -6.40 -22.71 18.65
C ALA A 789 -5.83 -23.84 19.52
N LEU A 790 -5.35 -24.93 18.90
CA LEU A 790 -4.69 -26.04 19.60
C LEU A 790 -3.38 -25.60 20.28
N GLU A 791 -2.57 -24.77 19.61
CA GLU A 791 -1.32 -24.24 20.14
C GLU A 791 -1.53 -23.25 21.28
N VAL A 792 -2.53 -22.37 21.18
CA VAL A 792 -2.91 -21.48 22.28
C VAL A 792 -3.37 -22.31 23.48
N ARG A 793 -4.26 -23.30 23.29
CA ARG A 793 -4.70 -24.21 24.35
C ARG A 793 -3.56 -25.02 24.98
N ARG A 794 -2.57 -25.45 24.18
CA ARG A 794 -1.36 -26.14 24.69
C ARG A 794 -0.44 -25.20 25.49
N SER A 795 -0.39 -23.93 25.13
CA SER A 795 0.53 -22.97 25.76
C SER A 795 0.13 -22.52 27.17
N ASN A 796 -1.13 -22.70 27.57
CA ASN A 796 -1.59 -22.33 28.91
C ASN A 796 -2.71 -23.28 29.42
N PRO A 797 -2.53 -23.99 30.55
CA PRO A 797 -3.52 -24.92 31.10
C PRO A 797 -4.83 -24.24 31.55
N GLU A 798 -4.88 -22.91 31.70
CA GLU A 798 -6.15 -22.22 32.03
C GLU A 798 -7.17 -22.30 30.89
N PHE A 799 -6.71 -22.48 29.65
CA PHE A 799 -7.52 -22.61 28.44
C PHE A 799 -8.04 -24.04 28.21
N ALA A 800 -7.83 -24.98 29.16
CA ALA A 800 -8.28 -26.35 29.02
C ALA A 800 -9.78 -26.44 28.69
N GLY A 801 -10.12 -27.04 27.55
CA GLY A 801 -11.48 -27.02 27.03
C GLY A 801 -11.65 -27.50 25.60
N GLY A 802 -12.85 -27.34 25.05
CA GLY A 802 -13.22 -27.88 23.74
C GLY A 802 -12.70 -27.06 22.56
N ILE A 803 -12.28 -27.74 21.49
CA ILE A 803 -12.02 -27.15 20.17
C ILE A 803 -12.74 -27.98 19.10
N GLY A 804 -13.66 -27.37 18.38
CA GLY A 804 -14.38 -27.98 17.27
C GLY A 804 -14.02 -27.33 15.94
N ARG A 805 -13.72 -28.12 14.90
CA ARG A 805 -13.52 -27.60 13.53
C ARG A 805 -14.70 -27.93 12.62
N TYR A 806 -15.15 -26.93 11.86
CA TYR A 806 -16.28 -27.05 10.93
C TYR A 806 -15.89 -26.54 9.54
N PRO A 807 -15.07 -27.28 8.76
CA PRO A 807 -14.54 -26.80 7.48
C PRO A 807 -15.64 -26.44 6.46
N SER A 808 -16.68 -27.27 6.37
CA SER A 808 -17.85 -27.05 5.50
C SER A 808 -18.73 -25.86 5.90
N ARG A 809 -18.54 -25.32 7.12
CA ARG A 809 -19.30 -24.18 7.65
C ARG A 809 -18.43 -22.93 7.91
N GLY A 810 -17.12 -23.02 7.62
CA GLY A 810 -16.20 -21.87 7.69
C GLY A 810 -15.93 -21.30 9.09
N PHE A 811 -15.97 -22.12 10.16
CA PHE A 811 -15.71 -21.64 11.53
C PHE A 811 -15.00 -22.64 12.46
N ILE A 812 -14.46 -22.10 13.56
CA ILE A 812 -13.94 -22.85 14.71
C ILE A 812 -14.81 -22.57 15.95
N HIS A 813 -15.09 -23.62 16.72
CA HIS A 813 -15.66 -23.54 18.05
C HIS A 813 -14.54 -23.61 19.10
N VAL A 814 -14.56 -22.73 20.10
CA VAL A 814 -13.72 -22.81 21.31
C VAL A 814 -14.53 -22.64 22.57
N ASP A 815 -14.19 -23.39 23.61
CA ASP A 815 -14.68 -23.21 24.97
C ASP A 815 -13.60 -23.57 26.00
N THR A 816 -13.72 -23.08 27.23
CA THR A 816 -12.81 -23.44 28.33
C THR A 816 -13.53 -24.28 29.40
N ARG A 817 -14.14 -25.42 29.01
CA ARG A 817 -14.91 -26.29 29.93
C ARG A 817 -14.12 -26.86 31.12
N GLY A 818 -12.78 -26.88 31.05
CA GLY A 818 -11.89 -27.41 32.10
C GLY A 818 -11.30 -28.79 31.76
N SER A 819 -11.69 -29.38 30.64
CA SER A 819 -11.15 -30.63 30.11
C SER A 819 -11.06 -30.56 28.59
N ASN A 820 -9.95 -31.03 28.02
CA ASN A 820 -9.72 -30.96 26.58
C ASN A 820 -10.62 -31.96 25.84
N ALA A 821 -11.27 -31.50 24.77
CA ALA A 821 -12.02 -32.31 23.84
C ALA A 821 -11.85 -31.73 22.43
N ASP A 822 -11.55 -32.56 21.45
CA ASP A 822 -11.38 -32.15 20.05
C ASP A 822 -12.36 -32.91 19.17
N TRP A 823 -13.01 -32.21 18.25
CA TRP A 823 -13.94 -32.84 17.29
C TRP A 823 -13.96 -32.13 15.94
N ALA A 824 -14.48 -32.83 14.93
CA ALA A 824 -14.85 -32.27 13.64
C ALA A 824 -16.35 -32.52 13.42
N GLY A 825 -17.06 -31.57 12.78
CA GLY A 825 -18.50 -31.68 12.49
C GLY A 825 -18.94 -30.83 11.31
#